data_AF-A0A9W5YCP4-F1
#
_entry.id   AF-A0A9W5YCP4-F1
#
_cell.length_a   1.000
_cell.length_b   1.000
_cell.length_c   1.000
_cell.angle_alpha   90.00
_cell.angle_beta   90.00
_cell.angle_gamma   90.00
#
_symmetry.space_group_name_H-M   'P 1'
#
loop_
_entity.id
_entity.type
_entity.pdbx_description
1 polymer ?
#
loop_
_entity_poly.entity_id
_entity_poly.type
_entity_poly.pdbx_seq_one_letter_code
_entity_poly.pdbx_strand_id
1 'polypeptide(L)'
;MRKKMLVVFMVMVCVVCQLNISISASTSTLGPVTPKDVVYQIITDRFVDGDRSNNIPSSELLFDDSDNNNKGDGDDLKLYQGGDFQGIIDKIPYLKGMGVTAVWISAPYQNRDEPIIDYKSWGNHDIWTSFHGYHVRNYFATNKHFGSMKKFEEFKDALHANGIKLVIDFVTNHSSRWKNPTDNFSPEDGKLYEPDKDSSDNYVFDADGEPLDYNDDGQIENLLADPHNDTQGFFHGLGDRYGDASTFGFRHKELASLADYSQENGDVVEHLEKAAQFWVDKGIDGFRHDATLHMNPAFVKGLKDSIDSMSNGPLTHFGEFCIGRPDPKYDEYRSFPDRTGVNNLDFEFFRCITTTFGNFSTSMADFGDMLCYTTNDYTYENQAVTFLDNHDATRFGYYQPRREVYNAALVALLTSRGTPNIYYGTEQYFIPDNNSDIAGRMFMEVDSSFDTSTDAYNIIKNMSDLRQENDALAYGTTQILYSNNDVLVMSRKFFDKEVLVAINRQPDRSVTINESVNTGFADGNYDDELAGMTKASGLVVSNGGKVYISTLPGGYAGVWSYNPDNDGPKIGNVISTMGRAGNKVYIYGNNLDGNVDLKFDDVSATVVTNTTDHIEAIVPYVDAGKVNITVTKDGSTSNAFVYTVLSGDQVQTIFRVNTNTSYGDMIYVVGSIPELGNWDPDKCTEAMMNPNYPEWFLPISLPADTTLEFKFIRKDANGNVTWESGSNRVFTSTSDINGTSETPVYNWE
;
A
#
# COMPACT_ATOMS: atom_id res chain seq x y z
N MET A 1 50.45 63.07 -47.60
CA MET A 1 51.09 61.85 -48.16
C MET A 1 51.02 60.74 -47.11
N ARG A 2 50.77 59.51 -47.57
CA ARG A 2 50.43 58.24 -46.90
C ARG A 2 51.13 57.84 -45.57
N LYS A 3 50.34 57.05 -44.79
CA LYS A 3 50.64 55.77 -44.07
C LYS A 3 50.80 55.77 -42.52
N LYS A 4 49.79 55.13 -41.89
CA LYS A 4 49.77 54.07 -40.85
C LYS A 4 50.81 54.08 -39.70
N MET A 5 50.31 54.01 -38.46
CA MET A 5 50.72 52.97 -37.50
C MET A 5 49.65 52.69 -36.43
N LEU A 6 49.56 51.41 -36.08
CA LEU A 6 48.61 50.73 -35.20
C LEU A 6 48.97 50.99 -33.71
N VAL A 7 47.98 51.14 -32.81
CA VAL A 7 48.17 51.08 -31.36
C VAL A 7 47.18 50.10 -30.76
N VAL A 8 47.69 49.09 -30.06
CA VAL A 8 46.96 48.08 -29.28
C VAL A 8 46.77 48.63 -27.87
N PHE A 9 45.55 48.61 -27.35
CA PHE A 9 45.24 48.98 -25.96
C PHE A 9 44.91 47.73 -25.14
N MET A 10 45.59 47.62 -24.00
CA MET A 10 45.51 46.60 -22.97
C MET A 10 44.31 46.91 -22.06
N VAL A 11 43.39 45.95 -21.87
CA VAL A 11 42.23 46.08 -20.98
C VAL A 11 42.44 45.24 -19.73
N MET A 12 42.25 45.91 -18.60
CA MET A 12 42.35 45.44 -17.22
C MET A 12 41.16 44.52 -16.89
N VAL A 13 41.44 43.29 -16.42
CA VAL A 13 40.43 42.32 -15.99
C VAL A 13 40.17 42.51 -14.49
N CYS A 14 38.95 42.93 -14.14
CA CYS A 14 38.42 42.87 -12.77
C CYS A 14 37.90 41.45 -12.51
N VAL A 15 38.40 40.81 -11.46
CA VAL A 15 37.91 39.54 -10.94
C VAL A 15 36.65 39.80 -10.11
N VAL A 16 35.51 39.27 -10.55
CA VAL A 16 34.29 39.16 -9.76
C VAL A 16 34.20 37.72 -9.28
N CYS A 17 34.31 37.50 -7.97
CA CYS A 17 33.98 36.22 -7.35
C CYS A 17 32.48 35.95 -7.52
N GLN A 18 32.13 35.02 -8.41
CA GLN A 18 30.80 34.41 -8.43
C GLN A 18 30.77 33.32 -7.36
N LEU A 19 29.95 33.53 -6.33
CA LEU A 19 29.45 32.44 -5.50
C LEU A 19 28.55 31.57 -6.40
N ASN A 20 29.01 30.37 -6.73
CA ASN A 20 28.16 29.33 -7.28
C ASN A 20 27.25 28.86 -6.13
N ILE A 21 26.05 29.43 -6.04
CA ILE A 21 24.95 28.81 -5.32
C ILE A 21 24.47 27.69 -6.24
N SER A 22 24.81 26.45 -5.90
CA SER A 22 24.17 25.27 -6.48
C SER A 22 22.71 25.31 -6.03
N ILE A 23 21.82 25.75 -6.91
CA ILE A 23 20.39 25.50 -6.76
C ILE A 23 20.25 24.00 -6.98
N SER A 24 20.09 23.24 -5.90
CA SER A 24 19.55 21.89 -5.99
C SER A 24 18.22 22.00 -6.74
N ALA A 25 18.10 21.34 -7.89
CA ALA A 25 16.81 21.19 -8.53
C ALA A 25 15.93 20.47 -7.50
N SER A 26 14.87 21.12 -7.01
CA SER A 26 13.87 20.41 -6.21
C SER A 26 13.37 19.26 -7.08
N THR A 27 13.71 18.02 -6.73
CA THR A 27 12.99 16.85 -7.24
C THR A 27 11.53 17.10 -6.90
N SER A 28 10.71 17.38 -7.91
CA SER A 28 9.29 17.62 -7.69
C SER A 28 8.68 16.32 -7.20
N THR A 29 8.37 16.25 -5.91
CA THR A 29 7.65 15.12 -5.32
C THR A 29 6.28 15.00 -5.99
N LEU A 30 5.95 13.82 -6.52
CA LEU A 30 4.65 13.58 -7.17
C LEU A 30 3.51 13.42 -6.15
N GLY A 31 3.86 13.21 -4.88
CA GLY A 31 2.91 12.98 -3.79
C GLY A 31 2.37 11.54 -3.80
N PRO A 32 1.49 11.21 -2.85
CA PRO A 32 1.00 9.86 -2.67
C PRO A 32 0.26 9.32 -3.89
N VAL A 33 0.26 7.99 -4.05
CA VAL A 33 -0.67 7.26 -4.91
C VAL A 33 -2.11 7.52 -4.46
N THR A 34 -2.97 7.82 -5.43
CA THR A 34 -4.37 8.21 -5.25
C THR A 34 -5.29 7.27 -6.03
N PRO A 35 -6.61 7.32 -5.80
CA PRO A 35 -7.57 6.55 -6.58
C PRO A 35 -7.62 6.90 -8.08
N LYS A 36 -6.93 7.98 -8.52
CA LYS A 36 -6.73 8.28 -9.94
C LYS A 36 -5.67 7.39 -10.59
N ASP A 37 -4.75 6.86 -9.80
CA ASP A 37 -3.60 6.14 -10.29
C ASP A 37 -3.94 4.70 -10.71
N VAL A 38 -3.16 4.17 -11.66
CA VAL A 38 -3.11 2.75 -11.99
C VAL A 38 -1.73 2.25 -11.61
N VAL A 39 -1.69 1.33 -10.64
CA VAL A 39 -0.45 0.74 -10.12
C VAL A 39 -0.04 -0.45 -10.99
N TYR A 40 1.25 -0.53 -11.32
CA TYR A 40 1.84 -1.70 -11.96
C TYR A 40 2.83 -2.36 -11.00
N GLN A 41 2.50 -3.55 -10.54
CA GLN A 41 3.28 -4.31 -9.56
C GLN A 41 4.34 -5.16 -10.26
N ILE A 42 5.59 -4.99 -9.83
CA ILE A 42 6.79 -5.60 -10.40
C ILE A 42 7.51 -6.39 -9.30
N ILE A 43 7.83 -7.67 -9.56
CA ILE A 43 8.89 -8.33 -8.81
C ILE A 43 10.20 -7.97 -9.50
N THR A 44 11.06 -7.22 -8.81
CA THR A 44 12.25 -6.59 -9.42
C THR A 44 13.13 -7.61 -10.14
N ASP A 45 13.51 -8.70 -9.45
CA ASP A 45 14.32 -9.81 -9.99
C ASP A 45 13.72 -10.46 -11.25
N ARG A 46 12.41 -10.32 -11.46
CA ARG A 46 11.66 -11.07 -12.48
C ARG A 46 11.20 -10.22 -13.65
N PHE A 47 11.66 -8.98 -13.74
CA PHE A 47 11.22 -8.08 -14.80
C PHE A 47 12.19 -8.05 -15.98
N VAL A 48 13.32 -7.34 -15.83
CA VAL A 48 14.32 -7.15 -16.89
C VAL A 48 15.69 -7.01 -16.24
N ASP A 49 16.68 -7.72 -16.77
CA ASP A 49 18.08 -7.59 -16.41
C ASP A 49 18.70 -6.44 -17.23
N GLY A 50 18.86 -5.27 -16.59
CA GLY A 50 19.42 -4.08 -17.21
C GLY A 50 20.92 -3.90 -16.98
N ASP A 51 21.47 -4.46 -15.90
CA ASP A 51 22.88 -4.39 -15.54
C ASP A 51 23.43 -5.72 -14.98
N ARG A 52 23.80 -6.60 -15.90
CA ARG A 52 24.47 -7.87 -15.61
C ARG A 52 25.67 -7.82 -14.68
N SER A 53 26.29 -6.66 -14.45
CA SER A 53 27.42 -6.58 -13.53
C SER A 53 27.02 -6.79 -12.06
N ASN A 54 25.72 -6.70 -11.74
CA ASN A 54 25.16 -6.91 -10.40
C ASN A 54 24.52 -8.29 -10.19
N ASN A 55 24.47 -9.16 -11.21
CA ASN A 55 23.71 -10.41 -11.19
C ASN A 55 24.18 -11.42 -10.15
N ILE A 56 25.51 -11.64 -10.05
CA ILE A 56 26.06 -12.86 -9.41
C ILE A 56 26.04 -12.72 -7.87
N PRO A 57 25.27 -13.56 -7.16
CA PRO A 57 25.27 -13.62 -5.71
C PRO A 57 26.57 -14.15 -5.12
N SER A 58 26.67 -14.15 -3.79
CA SER A 58 27.85 -14.68 -3.09
C SER A 58 28.19 -16.15 -3.44
N SER A 59 27.24 -16.88 -4.01
CA SER A 59 27.34 -18.26 -4.46
C SER A 59 26.61 -18.46 -5.79
N GLU A 60 27.25 -19.17 -6.74
CA GLU A 60 26.64 -19.59 -8.01
C GLU A 60 25.37 -20.45 -7.82
N LEU A 61 25.14 -21.03 -6.63
CA LEU A 61 23.92 -21.79 -6.30
C LEU A 61 22.66 -20.91 -6.17
N LEU A 62 22.82 -19.59 -6.15
CA LEU A 62 21.73 -18.65 -5.90
C LEU A 62 21.24 -17.96 -7.18
N PHE A 63 21.89 -18.19 -8.32
CA PHE A 63 21.57 -17.56 -9.60
C PHE A 63 21.23 -18.63 -10.64
N ASP A 64 20.15 -18.42 -11.37
CA ASP A 64 19.67 -19.35 -12.39
C ASP A 64 20.42 -19.18 -13.72
N ASP A 65 21.67 -19.62 -13.76
CA ASP A 65 22.57 -19.47 -14.91
C ASP A 65 23.27 -20.80 -15.21
N SER A 66 22.54 -21.70 -15.87
CA SER A 66 22.99 -23.08 -16.08
C SER A 66 24.15 -23.18 -17.09
N ASP A 67 24.29 -22.21 -18.00
CA ASP A 67 25.32 -22.15 -19.03
C ASP A 67 26.49 -21.21 -18.68
N ASN A 68 26.44 -20.54 -17.52
CA ASN A 68 27.45 -19.62 -16.98
C ASN A 68 27.70 -18.40 -17.90
N ASN A 69 26.64 -17.86 -18.49
CA ASN A 69 26.71 -16.69 -19.37
C ASN A 69 26.40 -15.35 -18.65
N ASN A 70 26.16 -15.41 -17.33
CA ASN A 70 25.77 -14.31 -16.46
C ASN A 70 24.42 -13.68 -16.83
N LYS A 71 23.43 -14.53 -17.14
CA LYS A 71 22.04 -14.15 -17.43
C LYS A 71 21.12 -15.20 -16.81
N GLY A 72 20.01 -14.76 -16.22
CA GLY A 72 18.94 -15.66 -15.79
C GLY A 72 18.33 -16.43 -16.97
N ASP A 73 18.19 -17.74 -16.78
CA ASP A 73 17.63 -18.68 -17.76
C ASP A 73 16.09 -18.77 -17.67
N GLY A 74 15.48 -18.40 -16.54
CA GLY A 74 14.04 -18.51 -16.28
C GLY A 74 13.57 -19.93 -15.93
N ASP A 75 14.49 -20.87 -15.68
CA ASP A 75 14.23 -22.29 -15.46
C ASP A 75 13.94 -22.62 -13.98
N ASP A 76 14.75 -22.15 -13.02
CA ASP A 76 14.50 -22.31 -11.58
C ASP A 76 13.99 -21.01 -10.94
N LEU A 77 12.66 -20.90 -10.90
CA LEU A 77 11.92 -19.75 -10.34
C LEU A 77 12.09 -19.53 -8.82
N LYS A 78 12.97 -20.27 -8.15
CA LYS A 78 13.35 -20.06 -6.73
C LYS A 78 14.68 -19.34 -6.54
N LEU A 79 15.47 -19.23 -7.61
CA LEU A 79 16.74 -18.55 -7.65
C LEU A 79 16.59 -17.10 -8.15
N TYR A 80 17.63 -16.29 -7.99
CA TYR A 80 17.72 -15.00 -8.65
C TYR A 80 17.83 -15.19 -10.17
N GLN A 81 17.22 -14.28 -10.91
CA GLN A 81 17.16 -14.26 -12.38
C GLN A 81 17.87 -13.02 -12.96
N GLY A 82 18.10 -11.98 -12.15
CA GLY A 82 18.94 -10.83 -12.51
C GLY A 82 18.15 -9.56 -12.86
N GLY A 83 16.83 -9.56 -12.68
CA GLY A 83 16.04 -8.36 -12.88
C GLY A 83 16.39 -7.26 -11.86
N ASP A 84 16.52 -6.02 -12.33
CA ASP A 84 17.10 -4.94 -11.53
C ASP A 84 16.48 -3.56 -11.80
N PHE A 85 16.94 -2.54 -11.05
CA PHE A 85 16.44 -1.17 -11.19
C PHE A 85 16.72 -0.59 -12.59
N GLN A 86 17.84 -0.96 -13.22
CA GLN A 86 18.18 -0.50 -14.57
C GLN A 86 17.19 -1.06 -15.60
N GLY A 87 16.80 -2.33 -15.47
CA GLY A 87 15.82 -2.94 -16.33
C GLY A 87 14.44 -2.28 -16.23
N ILE A 88 14.03 -1.84 -15.04
CA ILE A 88 12.80 -1.06 -14.89
C ILE A 88 12.93 0.32 -15.54
N ILE A 89 14.07 1.02 -15.37
CA ILE A 89 14.37 2.29 -16.08
C ILE A 89 14.18 2.11 -17.59
N ASP A 90 14.74 1.04 -18.16
CA ASP A 90 14.69 0.76 -19.60
C ASP A 90 13.26 0.51 -20.12
N LYS A 91 12.33 0.14 -19.23
CA LYS A 91 10.92 -0.11 -19.56
C LYS A 91 9.96 1.01 -19.16
N ILE A 92 10.45 2.13 -18.63
CA ILE A 92 9.60 3.32 -18.39
C ILE A 92 8.77 3.72 -19.63
N PRO A 93 9.30 3.72 -20.87
CA PRO A 93 8.50 4.01 -22.06
C PRO A 93 7.33 3.05 -22.29
N TYR A 94 7.51 1.76 -21.96
CA TYR A 94 6.47 0.74 -22.05
C TYR A 94 5.39 0.96 -20.99
N LEU A 95 5.80 1.15 -19.73
CA LEU A 95 4.88 1.42 -18.62
C LEU A 95 4.05 2.68 -18.87
N LYS A 96 4.71 3.78 -19.24
CA LYS A 96 4.06 5.05 -19.56
C LYS A 96 3.14 4.93 -20.77
N GLY A 97 3.55 4.19 -21.79
CA GLY A 97 2.73 3.96 -22.99
C GLY A 97 1.45 3.18 -22.70
N MET A 98 1.42 2.42 -21.61
CA MET A 98 0.26 1.67 -21.12
C MET A 98 -0.63 2.51 -20.20
N GLY A 99 -0.25 3.75 -19.88
CA GLY A 99 -0.98 4.60 -18.94
C GLY A 99 -0.68 4.30 -17.47
N VAL A 100 0.40 3.57 -17.14
CA VAL A 100 0.80 3.37 -15.74
C VAL A 100 1.22 4.70 -15.13
N THR A 101 0.73 5.00 -13.92
CA THR A 101 1.06 6.23 -13.17
C THR A 101 1.72 5.96 -11.82
N ALA A 102 1.78 4.69 -11.40
CA ALA A 102 2.54 4.27 -10.23
C ALA A 102 3.13 2.88 -10.47
N VAL A 103 4.34 2.63 -9.98
CA VAL A 103 4.92 1.29 -9.90
C VAL A 103 5.02 0.88 -8.43
N TRP A 104 4.71 -0.38 -8.17
CA TRP A 104 4.97 -1.03 -6.88
C TRP A 104 6.04 -2.09 -7.08
N ILE A 105 7.19 -1.94 -6.44
CA ILE A 105 8.31 -2.89 -6.55
C ILE A 105 8.50 -3.73 -5.28
N SER A 106 9.23 -4.84 -5.43
CA SER A 106 9.80 -5.61 -4.33
C SER A 106 10.56 -4.73 -3.32
N ALA A 107 10.72 -5.24 -2.11
CA ALA A 107 11.47 -4.57 -1.05
C ALA A 107 12.92 -4.28 -1.50
N PRO A 108 13.33 -3.01 -1.57
CA PRO A 108 14.58 -2.61 -2.23
C PRO A 108 15.81 -2.78 -1.35
N TYR A 109 15.63 -3.05 -0.06
CA TYR A 109 16.69 -3.11 0.93
C TYR A 109 17.40 -4.47 0.98
N GLN A 110 18.58 -4.49 1.59
CA GLN A 110 19.46 -5.63 1.64
C GLN A 110 18.75 -6.84 2.27
N ASN A 111 18.82 -7.95 1.53
CA ASN A 111 18.28 -9.23 1.94
C ASN A 111 19.42 -10.22 2.22
N ARG A 112 19.10 -11.29 2.95
CA ARG A 112 20.06 -12.38 3.19
C ARG A 112 20.54 -12.98 1.86
N ASP A 113 21.81 -13.34 1.79
CA ASP A 113 22.49 -13.79 0.57
C ASP A 113 23.10 -15.20 0.76
N GLU A 114 22.39 -16.05 1.51
CA GLU A 114 22.72 -17.44 1.80
C GLU A 114 21.59 -18.39 1.34
N PRO A 115 21.93 -19.58 0.79
CA PRO A 115 20.93 -20.54 0.32
C PRO A 115 20.05 -21.05 1.47
N ILE A 116 18.75 -21.14 1.21
CA ILE A 116 17.79 -21.84 2.06
C ILE A 116 17.51 -23.19 1.42
N ILE A 117 17.81 -24.27 2.15
CA ILE A 117 17.63 -25.64 1.66
C ILE A 117 16.39 -26.23 2.29
N ASP A 118 15.37 -26.51 1.49
CA ASP A 118 14.15 -27.18 1.92
C ASP A 118 14.16 -28.65 1.53
N TYR A 119 14.23 -29.52 2.52
CA TYR A 119 14.29 -30.97 2.35
C TYR A 119 12.90 -31.56 2.12
N LYS A 120 12.77 -32.37 1.06
CA LYS A 120 11.51 -33.06 0.71
C LYS A 120 11.51 -34.49 1.21
N SER A 121 10.31 -35.05 1.38
CA SER A 121 10.08 -36.40 1.91
C SER A 121 10.73 -37.55 1.12
N TRP A 122 11.11 -37.32 -0.13
CA TRP A 122 11.73 -38.32 -1.01
C TRP A 122 13.26 -38.15 -1.17
N GLY A 123 13.89 -37.28 -0.37
CA GLY A 123 15.34 -37.14 -0.30
C GLY A 123 15.95 -36.11 -1.27
N ASN A 124 15.16 -35.46 -2.11
CA ASN A 124 15.57 -34.26 -2.85
C ASN A 124 15.33 -32.99 -2.02
N HIS A 125 15.86 -31.86 -2.47
CA HIS A 125 15.64 -30.55 -1.86
C HIS A 125 15.31 -29.49 -2.91
N ASP A 126 14.67 -28.41 -2.47
CA ASP A 126 14.68 -27.13 -3.18
C ASP A 126 15.73 -26.21 -2.57
N ILE A 127 16.32 -25.36 -3.40
CA ILE A 127 17.15 -24.23 -2.96
C ILE A 127 16.32 -22.96 -3.18
N TRP A 128 16.19 -22.16 -2.14
CA TRP A 128 15.52 -20.87 -2.19
C TRP A 128 16.50 -19.75 -1.93
N THR A 129 16.23 -18.64 -2.59
CA THR A 129 16.96 -17.38 -2.47
C THR A 129 16.02 -16.28 -2.03
N SER A 130 16.57 -15.11 -1.72
CA SER A 130 15.81 -13.94 -1.28
C SER A 130 15.40 -13.02 -2.44
N PHE A 131 15.28 -13.55 -3.67
CA PHE A 131 14.96 -12.78 -4.89
C PHE A 131 13.73 -11.88 -4.77
N HIS A 132 12.80 -12.25 -3.89
CA HIS A 132 11.54 -11.55 -3.67
C HIS A 132 11.68 -10.31 -2.76
N GLY A 133 12.77 -10.18 -1.99
CA GLY A 133 13.03 -9.02 -1.12
C GLY A 133 12.47 -9.13 0.33
N TYR A 134 11.85 -10.26 0.71
CA TYR A 134 11.16 -10.42 1.99
C TYR A 134 11.98 -11.07 3.12
N HIS A 135 13.28 -11.29 2.92
CA HIS A 135 14.19 -11.80 3.94
C HIS A 135 15.20 -10.72 4.32
N VAL A 136 14.72 -9.73 5.06
CA VAL A 136 15.48 -8.54 5.44
C VAL A 136 16.75 -8.92 6.20
N ARG A 137 17.83 -8.21 5.85
CA ARG A 137 19.10 -8.25 6.56
C ARG A 137 19.52 -6.87 7.06
N ASN A 138 19.35 -5.82 6.25
CA ASN A 138 19.67 -4.43 6.60
C ASN A 138 18.76 -3.48 5.82
N TYR A 139 17.99 -2.63 6.51
CA TYR A 139 17.07 -1.68 5.86
C TYR A 139 17.77 -0.47 5.24
N PHE A 140 18.98 -0.14 5.66
CA PHE A 140 19.68 1.09 5.30
C PHE A 140 20.69 0.90 4.16
N ALA A 141 20.63 -0.25 3.49
CA ALA A 141 21.41 -0.57 2.30
C ALA A 141 20.47 -1.18 1.26
N THR A 142 20.77 -1.05 -0.04
CA THR A 142 19.97 -1.71 -1.09
C THR A 142 20.28 -3.21 -1.15
N ASN A 143 19.36 -3.98 -1.75
CA ASN A 143 19.69 -5.28 -2.28
C ASN A 143 20.66 -5.08 -3.45
N LYS A 144 21.92 -5.47 -3.26
CA LYS A 144 23.00 -5.31 -4.24
C LYS A 144 22.68 -5.94 -5.61
N HIS A 145 21.81 -6.94 -5.65
CA HIS A 145 21.36 -7.60 -6.89
C HIS A 145 20.32 -6.79 -7.67
N PHE A 146 19.68 -5.81 -7.04
CA PHE A 146 18.78 -4.86 -7.73
C PHE A 146 19.54 -3.58 -8.15
N GLY A 147 20.64 -3.28 -7.49
CA GLY A 147 21.50 -2.12 -7.76
C GLY A 147 21.92 -1.37 -6.48
N SER A 148 22.84 -0.42 -6.63
CA SER A 148 23.31 0.45 -5.54
C SER A 148 22.26 1.48 -5.11
N MET A 149 22.49 2.13 -3.98
CA MET A 149 21.65 3.23 -3.48
C MET A 149 21.56 4.37 -4.49
N LYS A 150 22.68 4.74 -5.11
CA LYS A 150 22.69 5.71 -6.21
C LYS A 150 21.86 5.30 -7.42
N LYS A 151 21.89 4.01 -7.77
CA LYS A 151 21.05 3.48 -8.86
C LYS A 151 19.57 3.53 -8.49
N PHE A 152 19.22 3.26 -7.23
CA PHE A 152 17.85 3.42 -6.73
C PHE A 152 17.36 4.87 -6.86
N GLU A 153 18.18 5.85 -6.46
CA GLU A 153 17.84 7.27 -6.60
C GLU A 153 17.66 7.68 -8.07
N GLU A 154 18.54 7.22 -8.97
CA GLU A 154 18.41 7.43 -10.42
C GLU A 154 17.12 6.80 -10.97
N PHE A 155 16.79 5.59 -10.53
CA PHE A 155 15.58 4.88 -10.90
C PHE A 155 14.33 5.66 -10.48
N LYS A 156 14.26 6.07 -9.20
CA LYS A 156 13.17 6.89 -8.68
C LYS A 156 13.04 8.21 -9.44
N ASP A 157 14.16 8.90 -9.70
CA ASP A 157 14.15 10.15 -10.45
C ASP A 157 13.68 9.95 -11.91
N ALA A 158 14.04 8.84 -12.55
CA ALA A 158 13.59 8.51 -13.89
C ALA A 158 12.08 8.24 -13.96
N LEU A 159 11.51 7.58 -12.94
CA LEU A 159 10.06 7.40 -12.79
C LEU A 159 9.37 8.75 -12.61
N HIS A 160 9.85 9.57 -11.66
CA HIS A 160 9.27 10.88 -11.35
C HIS A 160 9.30 11.83 -12.55
N ALA A 161 10.40 11.85 -13.30
CA ALA A 161 10.53 12.62 -14.55
C ALA A 161 9.50 12.21 -15.61
N ASN A 162 8.91 11.01 -15.47
CA ASN A 162 7.87 10.49 -16.34
C ASN A 162 6.46 10.54 -15.75
N GLY A 163 6.28 11.12 -14.57
CA GLY A 163 4.99 11.20 -13.89
C GLY A 163 4.55 9.86 -13.29
N ILE A 164 5.49 8.97 -12.99
CA ILE A 164 5.22 7.66 -12.39
C ILE A 164 5.68 7.68 -10.94
N LYS A 165 4.77 7.37 -10.02
CA LYS A 165 5.04 7.26 -8.57
C LYS A 165 5.74 5.94 -8.23
N LEU A 166 6.49 5.91 -7.14
CA LEU A 166 7.19 4.72 -6.65
C LEU A 166 6.64 4.27 -5.29
N VAL A 167 6.06 3.08 -5.26
CA VAL A 167 5.71 2.34 -4.05
C VAL A 167 6.72 1.22 -3.85
N ILE A 168 7.18 1.02 -2.62
CA ILE A 168 8.04 -0.11 -2.26
C ILE A 168 7.32 -1.05 -1.30
N ASP A 169 7.56 -2.36 -1.44
CA ASP A 169 7.27 -3.30 -0.36
C ASP A 169 8.12 -2.97 0.87
N PHE A 170 7.49 -3.07 2.04
CA PHE A 170 8.13 -2.79 3.32
C PHE A 170 7.69 -3.82 4.36
N VAL A 171 8.66 -4.58 4.85
CA VAL A 171 8.46 -5.67 5.80
C VAL A 171 8.80 -5.15 7.18
N THR A 172 7.80 -5.04 8.05
CA THR A 172 7.98 -4.63 9.46
C THR A 172 7.55 -5.72 10.44
N ASN A 173 7.19 -6.90 9.92
CA ASN A 173 6.80 -8.05 10.75
C ASN A 173 8.00 -8.89 11.19
N HIS A 174 8.95 -9.13 10.30
CA HIS A 174 10.03 -10.08 10.51
C HIS A 174 11.34 -9.65 9.82
N SER A 175 12.47 -10.22 10.22
CA SER A 175 13.72 -10.11 9.46
C SER A 175 13.77 -11.15 8.33
N SER A 176 14.26 -12.35 8.62
CA SER A 176 14.36 -13.46 7.66
C SER A 176 14.16 -14.81 8.36
N ARG A 177 14.14 -15.88 7.58
CA ARG A 177 14.04 -17.24 8.11
C ARG A 177 15.25 -17.55 8.99
N TRP A 178 14.97 -17.90 10.25
CA TRP A 178 15.97 -18.14 11.29
C TRP A 178 16.02 -19.61 11.75
N LYS A 179 15.05 -20.42 11.32
CA LYS A 179 14.97 -21.86 11.57
C LYS A 179 14.48 -22.60 10.33
N ASN A 180 14.93 -23.84 10.16
CA ASN A 180 14.54 -24.68 9.04
C ASN A 180 13.37 -25.64 9.39
N PRO A 181 12.11 -25.33 9.03
CA PRO A 181 10.98 -26.23 9.27
C PRO A 181 11.09 -27.62 8.62
N THR A 182 11.93 -27.80 7.60
CA THR A 182 12.14 -29.09 6.93
C THR A 182 13.29 -29.92 7.50
N ASP A 183 14.10 -29.33 8.38
CA ASP A 183 15.26 -29.96 9.03
C ASP A 183 15.19 -29.78 10.56
N ASN A 184 14.10 -30.26 11.16
CA ASN A 184 13.89 -30.27 12.61
C ASN A 184 14.09 -28.88 13.29
N PHE A 185 13.75 -27.80 12.60
CA PHE A 185 13.96 -26.41 13.06
C PHE A 185 15.44 -26.10 13.37
N SER A 186 16.36 -26.64 12.57
CA SER A 186 17.79 -26.32 12.69
C SER A 186 18.05 -24.82 12.49
N PRO A 187 19.03 -24.22 13.19
CA PRO A 187 19.36 -22.79 13.08
C PRO A 187 19.73 -22.33 11.66
N GLU A 188 19.16 -21.20 11.22
CA GLU A 188 19.54 -20.42 10.02
C GLU A 188 19.87 -18.96 10.42
N ASP A 189 20.24 -18.07 9.48
CA ASP A 189 20.81 -16.74 9.83
C ASP A 189 19.85 -15.86 10.63
N GLY A 190 18.72 -15.40 10.06
CA GLY A 190 17.72 -14.60 10.78
C GLY A 190 18.20 -13.24 11.34
N LYS A 191 19.50 -12.92 11.22
CA LYS A 191 20.14 -11.77 11.84
C LYS A 191 19.77 -10.47 11.14
N LEU A 192 19.80 -9.39 11.92
CA LEU A 192 19.57 -8.03 11.49
C LEU A 192 20.82 -7.19 11.70
N TYR A 193 21.15 -6.36 10.72
CA TYR A 193 22.32 -5.50 10.71
C TYR A 193 21.93 -4.05 10.46
N GLU A 194 22.81 -3.13 10.84
CA GLU A 194 22.68 -1.70 10.56
C GLU A 194 24.05 -1.08 10.20
N PRO A 195 24.09 0.05 9.49
CA PRO A 195 25.34 0.75 9.20
C PRO A 195 26.08 1.21 10.47
N ASP A 196 27.35 1.54 10.31
CA ASP A 196 28.10 2.26 11.33
C ASP A 196 27.47 3.61 11.67
N LYS A 197 27.64 4.03 12.93
CA LYS A 197 27.16 5.32 13.43
C LYS A 197 28.32 6.24 13.83
N ASP A 198 28.12 7.54 13.62
CA ASP A 198 29.03 8.56 14.13
C ASP A 198 28.83 8.83 15.63
N SER A 199 29.63 9.75 16.19
CA SER A 199 29.54 10.12 17.62
C SER A 199 28.22 10.80 18.02
N SER A 200 27.36 11.15 17.05
CA SER A 200 26.03 11.74 17.24
C SER A 200 24.91 10.73 16.95
N ASP A 201 25.23 9.44 16.87
CA ASP A 201 24.28 8.34 16.60
C ASP A 201 23.65 8.37 15.20
N ASN A 202 24.25 9.09 14.25
CA ASN A 202 23.78 9.09 12.85
C ASN A 202 24.46 7.97 12.06
N TYR A 203 23.69 7.25 11.24
CA TYR A 203 24.24 6.31 10.27
C TYR A 203 25.21 7.00 9.30
N VAL A 204 26.33 6.35 9.03
CA VAL A 204 27.39 6.84 8.16
C VAL A 204 27.38 6.09 6.84
N PHE A 205 27.33 6.86 5.75
CA PHE A 205 27.33 6.36 4.39
C PHE A 205 28.46 7.01 3.58
N ASP A 206 28.86 6.36 2.49
CA ASP A 206 29.79 6.93 1.53
C ASP A 206 29.11 7.92 0.59
N ALA A 207 29.86 8.42 -0.41
CA ALA A 207 29.36 9.40 -1.36
C ALA A 207 28.31 8.83 -2.34
N ASP A 208 28.22 7.52 -2.49
CA ASP A 208 27.22 6.83 -3.32
C ASP A 208 26.03 6.31 -2.49
N GLY A 209 26.04 6.55 -1.17
CA GLY A 209 24.96 6.22 -0.24
C GLY A 209 25.05 4.81 0.34
N GLU A 210 26.20 4.14 0.23
CA GLU A 210 26.42 2.79 0.74
C GLU A 210 27.00 2.83 2.17
N PRO A 211 26.73 1.82 3.02
CA PRO A 211 27.41 1.69 4.31
C PRO A 211 28.93 1.61 4.15
N LEU A 212 29.68 2.29 5.03
CA LEU A 212 31.14 2.25 5.07
C LEU A 212 31.66 1.88 6.46
N ASP A 213 32.86 1.29 6.50
CA ASP A 213 33.59 1.00 7.74
C ASP A 213 34.14 2.32 8.30
N TYR A 214 33.42 2.88 9.25
CA TYR A 214 33.70 4.18 9.86
C TYR A 214 34.62 4.04 11.08
N ASN A 215 34.54 2.89 11.75
CA ASN A 215 35.26 2.64 13.00
C ASN A 215 36.61 1.90 12.81
N ASP A 216 36.98 1.56 11.56
CA ASP A 216 38.17 0.83 11.14
C ASP A 216 38.28 -0.59 11.74
N ASP A 217 37.15 -1.26 12.00
CA ASP A 217 37.11 -2.63 12.52
C ASP A 217 37.14 -3.72 11.43
N GLY A 218 37.05 -3.32 10.15
CA GLY A 218 37.03 -4.18 8.98
C GLY A 218 35.63 -4.63 8.54
N GLN A 219 34.57 -4.13 9.15
CA GLN A 219 33.17 -4.38 8.79
C GLN A 219 32.48 -3.06 8.41
N ILE A 220 31.59 -3.11 7.42
CA ILE A 220 30.80 -1.96 6.99
C ILE A 220 29.42 -1.89 7.67
N GLU A 221 29.10 -2.90 8.47
CA GLU A 221 27.81 -3.12 9.11
C GLU A 221 28.00 -3.72 10.50
N ASN A 222 27.12 -3.35 11.43
CA ASN A 222 27.07 -3.88 12.79
C ASN A 222 25.95 -4.90 12.94
N LEU A 223 26.21 -5.99 13.67
CA LEU A 223 25.15 -6.90 14.11
C LEU A 223 24.26 -6.18 15.12
N LEU A 224 23.02 -5.90 14.75
CA LEU A 224 22.03 -5.29 15.62
C LEU A 224 21.34 -6.35 16.49
N ALA A 225 20.84 -7.41 15.87
CA ALA A 225 20.10 -8.46 16.56
C ALA A 225 20.33 -9.85 15.95
N ASP A 226 20.39 -10.87 16.81
CA ASP A 226 20.53 -12.29 16.44
C ASP A 226 19.43 -13.10 17.14
N PRO A 227 18.49 -13.73 16.40
CA PRO A 227 17.40 -14.50 17.01
C PRO A 227 17.87 -15.74 17.78
N HIS A 228 19.12 -16.20 17.58
CA HIS A 228 19.71 -17.30 18.37
C HIS A 228 20.39 -16.83 19.66
N ASN A 229 20.59 -15.52 19.82
CA ASN A 229 21.17 -14.89 21.00
C ASN A 229 20.49 -13.53 21.28
N ASP A 230 19.16 -13.53 21.31
CA ASP A 230 18.36 -12.31 21.41
C ASP A 230 18.34 -11.76 22.84
N THR A 231 19.43 -11.11 23.22
CA THR A 231 19.60 -10.52 24.55
C THR A 231 18.87 -9.20 24.75
N GLN A 232 18.53 -8.52 23.65
CA GLN A 232 17.81 -7.25 23.66
C GLN A 232 16.30 -7.42 23.50
N GLY A 233 15.85 -8.64 23.17
CA GLY A 233 14.43 -8.94 22.97
C GLY A 233 13.89 -8.25 21.72
N PHE A 234 14.65 -8.27 20.62
CA PHE A 234 14.25 -7.76 19.30
C PHE A 234 13.23 -8.68 18.61
N PHE A 235 13.17 -9.95 19.02
CA PHE A 235 12.29 -10.95 18.47
C PHE A 235 11.41 -11.58 19.55
N HIS A 236 10.20 -11.99 19.19
CA HIS A 236 9.28 -12.63 20.11
C HIS A 236 9.78 -13.98 20.64
N GLY A 237 10.41 -14.79 19.78
CA GLY A 237 10.93 -16.11 20.14
C GLY A 237 9.86 -17.12 20.63
N LEU A 238 8.59 -16.91 20.26
CA LEU A 238 7.45 -17.72 20.72
C LEU A 238 7.17 -18.95 19.84
N GLY A 239 7.95 -19.17 18.77
CA GLY A 239 7.78 -20.27 17.83
C GLY A 239 6.74 -19.99 16.75
N ASP A 240 6.68 -20.89 15.77
CA ASP A 240 5.74 -20.81 14.65
C ASP A 240 4.28 -20.83 15.12
N ARG A 241 3.47 -19.93 14.56
CA ARG A 241 2.04 -19.83 14.88
C ARG A 241 1.25 -21.06 14.43
N TYR A 242 1.70 -21.75 13.38
CA TYR A 242 0.97 -22.83 12.69
C TYR A 242 -0.50 -22.45 12.42
N GLY A 243 -1.44 -23.13 13.09
CA GLY A 243 -2.88 -22.91 12.97
C GLY A 243 -3.49 -22.08 14.10
N ASP A 244 -2.69 -21.42 14.94
CA ASP A 244 -3.19 -20.54 15.99
C ASP A 244 -3.86 -19.30 15.38
N ALA A 245 -5.19 -19.33 15.35
CA ALA A 245 -6.02 -18.28 14.78
C ALA A 245 -6.43 -17.21 15.81
N SER A 246 -5.92 -17.27 17.04
CA SER A 246 -6.15 -16.23 18.04
C SER A 246 -5.40 -14.94 17.69
N THR A 247 -5.92 -13.79 18.14
CA THR A 247 -5.26 -12.49 17.96
C THR A 247 -3.83 -12.47 18.48
N PHE A 248 -3.57 -13.12 19.61
CA PHE A 248 -2.22 -13.28 20.12
C PHE A 248 -1.36 -14.12 19.17
N GLY A 249 -1.88 -15.27 18.74
CA GLY A 249 -1.18 -16.21 17.88
C GLY A 249 -0.78 -15.63 16.53
N PHE A 250 -1.66 -14.88 15.87
CA PHE A 250 -1.29 -14.30 14.59
C PHE A 250 -0.47 -13.01 14.69
N ARG A 251 -0.40 -12.31 15.84
CA ARG A 251 0.36 -11.05 16.00
C ARG A 251 1.71 -11.15 16.73
N HIS A 252 1.98 -12.23 17.47
CA HIS A 252 3.19 -12.35 18.31
C HIS A 252 3.95 -13.67 18.12
N LYS A 253 3.49 -14.53 17.20
CA LYS A 253 4.16 -15.80 16.88
C LYS A 253 4.59 -15.78 15.44
N GLU A 254 5.65 -16.53 15.17
CA GLU A 254 6.35 -16.50 13.89
C GLU A 254 5.44 -16.95 12.75
N LEU A 255 5.49 -16.18 11.66
CA LEU A 255 4.96 -16.58 10.36
C LEU A 255 5.99 -17.47 9.66
N ALA A 256 5.75 -18.77 9.52
CA ALA A 256 6.58 -19.69 8.74
C ALA A 256 8.08 -19.70 9.13
N SER A 257 8.38 -19.67 10.44
CA SER A 257 9.75 -19.65 10.99
C SER A 257 10.60 -18.43 10.59
N LEU A 258 9.94 -17.31 10.25
CA LEU A 258 10.57 -16.00 10.08
C LEU A 258 10.77 -15.36 11.47
N ALA A 259 11.93 -14.74 11.72
CA ALA A 259 12.22 -14.14 13.02
C ALA A 259 11.34 -12.90 13.23
N ASP A 260 10.34 -13.06 14.08
CA ASP A 260 9.21 -12.17 14.28
C ASP A 260 9.57 -11.03 15.25
N TYR A 261 9.47 -9.78 14.80
CA TYR A 261 9.85 -8.62 15.59
C TYR A 261 8.90 -8.41 16.78
N SER A 262 9.47 -8.14 17.95
CA SER A 262 8.73 -7.75 19.14
C SER A 262 8.37 -6.26 19.11
N GLN A 263 7.30 -5.90 18.39
CA GLN A 263 6.93 -4.48 18.20
C GLN A 263 6.36 -3.80 19.47
N GLU A 264 6.40 -4.48 20.63
CA GLU A 264 6.21 -3.90 21.96
C GLU A 264 7.50 -3.32 22.57
N ASN A 265 8.65 -3.65 21.99
CA ASN A 265 9.96 -3.15 22.39
C ASN A 265 10.27 -1.81 21.71
N GLY A 266 10.57 -0.77 22.49
CA GLY A 266 10.91 0.57 21.99
C GLY A 266 12.09 0.60 21.03
N ASP A 267 13.12 -0.23 21.24
CA ASP A 267 14.29 -0.28 20.37
C ASP A 267 13.93 -0.83 18.97
N VAL A 268 12.97 -1.75 18.91
CA VAL A 268 12.43 -2.31 17.66
C VAL A 268 11.58 -1.25 16.94
N VAL A 269 10.72 -0.54 17.67
CA VAL A 269 9.90 0.54 17.13
C VAL A 269 10.80 1.62 16.52
N GLU A 270 11.78 2.11 17.28
CA GLU A 270 12.72 3.13 16.82
C GLU A 270 13.48 2.70 15.56
N HIS A 271 13.97 1.46 15.52
CA HIS A 271 14.69 0.94 14.36
C HIS A 271 13.80 0.90 13.10
N LEU A 272 12.58 0.37 13.21
CA LEU A 272 11.66 0.25 12.08
C LEU A 272 11.13 1.61 11.60
N GLU A 273 10.92 2.57 12.52
CA GLU A 273 10.58 3.94 12.14
C GLU A 273 11.73 4.63 11.41
N LYS A 274 12.97 4.55 11.93
CA LYS A 274 14.15 5.08 11.24
C LYS A 274 14.33 4.45 9.87
N ALA A 275 14.11 3.13 9.76
CA ALA A 275 14.16 2.42 8.49
C ALA A 275 13.13 2.96 7.49
N ALA A 276 11.87 3.16 7.90
CA ALA A 276 10.86 3.72 7.01
C ALA A 276 11.19 5.17 6.60
N GLN A 277 11.54 6.02 7.56
CA GLN A 277 11.92 7.41 7.31
C GLN A 277 13.10 7.53 6.34
N PHE A 278 14.08 6.64 6.44
CA PHE A 278 15.20 6.58 5.49
C PHE A 278 14.73 6.42 4.04
N TRP A 279 13.79 5.52 3.76
CA TRP A 279 13.24 5.33 2.42
C TRP A 279 12.32 6.47 1.99
N VAL A 280 11.61 7.11 2.91
CA VAL A 280 10.87 8.36 2.64
C VAL A 280 11.82 9.46 2.18
N ASP A 281 12.98 9.61 2.82
CA ASP A 281 14.00 10.58 2.43
C ASP A 281 14.65 10.25 1.07
N LYS A 282 14.59 8.99 0.62
CA LYS A 282 14.95 8.60 -0.76
C LYS A 282 13.88 8.98 -1.78
N GLY A 283 12.74 9.53 -1.36
CA GLY A 283 11.73 10.12 -2.24
C GLY A 283 10.76 9.13 -2.84
N ILE A 284 10.45 8.04 -2.15
CA ILE A 284 9.32 7.17 -2.50
C ILE A 284 7.97 7.90 -2.31
N ASP A 285 6.91 7.38 -2.93
CA ASP A 285 5.56 7.94 -2.88
C ASP A 285 4.59 7.07 -2.05
N GLY A 286 5.03 5.89 -1.58
CA GLY A 286 4.24 5.05 -0.71
C GLY A 286 4.89 3.74 -0.31
N PHE A 287 4.23 3.08 0.64
CA PHE A 287 4.60 1.78 1.17
C PHE A 287 3.46 0.76 0.96
N ARG A 288 3.83 -0.42 0.45
CA ARG A 288 3.03 -1.63 0.68
C ARG A 288 3.57 -2.33 1.92
N HIS A 289 2.78 -2.41 2.98
CA HIS A 289 3.14 -3.07 4.23
C HIS A 289 2.89 -4.58 4.12
N ASP A 290 3.96 -5.36 4.19
CA ASP A 290 3.89 -6.81 4.21
C ASP A 290 3.25 -7.33 5.50
N ALA A 291 2.54 -8.45 5.41
CA ALA A 291 2.07 -9.21 6.57
C ALA A 291 1.31 -8.38 7.64
N THR A 292 0.52 -7.37 7.26
CA THR A 292 -0.16 -6.49 8.23
C THR A 292 -1.09 -7.19 9.21
N LEU A 293 -1.64 -8.36 8.86
CA LEU A 293 -2.39 -9.21 9.82
C LEU A 293 -1.54 -9.65 11.00
N HIS A 294 -0.23 -9.72 10.80
CA HIS A 294 0.70 -10.25 11.75
C HIS A 294 1.33 -9.20 12.66
N MET A 295 0.89 -7.94 12.55
CA MET A 295 1.40 -6.84 13.37
C MET A 295 0.32 -6.27 14.29
N ASN A 296 0.74 -5.77 15.46
CA ASN A 296 -0.19 -5.07 16.33
C ASN A 296 -0.57 -3.68 15.75
N PRO A 297 -1.85 -3.29 15.76
CA PRO A 297 -2.31 -2.01 15.18
C PRO A 297 -1.71 -0.77 15.86
N ALA A 298 -1.29 -0.86 17.12
CA ALA A 298 -0.73 0.28 17.84
C ALA A 298 0.64 0.68 17.27
N PHE A 299 1.50 -0.30 17.00
CA PHE A 299 2.76 -0.09 16.27
C PHE A 299 2.49 0.47 14.87
N VAL A 300 1.59 -0.13 14.10
CA VAL A 300 1.34 0.32 12.71
C VAL A 300 0.79 1.74 12.65
N LYS A 301 -0.06 2.14 13.61
CA LYS A 301 -0.51 3.53 13.75
C LYS A 301 0.64 4.48 14.10
N GLY A 302 1.52 4.10 15.04
CA GLY A 302 2.71 4.86 15.42
C GLY A 302 3.66 5.06 14.24
N LEU A 303 4.03 3.98 13.55
CA LEU A 303 4.86 4.01 12.35
C LEU A 303 4.30 4.96 11.29
N LYS A 304 2.98 4.89 11.04
CA LYS A 304 2.32 5.78 10.09
C LYS A 304 2.35 7.25 10.56
N ASP A 305 2.08 7.51 11.84
CA ASP A 305 2.15 8.87 12.41
C ASP A 305 3.57 9.45 12.29
N SER A 306 4.59 8.64 12.58
CA SER A 306 6.01 8.98 12.44
C SER A 306 6.36 9.42 11.01
N ILE A 307 5.88 8.68 10.00
CA ILE A 307 6.05 9.00 8.57
C ILE A 307 5.26 10.25 8.17
N ASP A 308 3.97 10.32 8.51
CA ASP A 308 3.09 11.48 8.17
C ASP A 308 3.59 12.79 8.80
N SER A 309 4.37 12.69 9.89
CA SER A 309 4.95 13.83 10.60
C SER A 309 6.22 14.38 9.99
N MET A 310 6.82 13.67 9.04
CA MET A 310 7.99 14.16 8.32
C MET A 310 7.65 15.40 7.48
N SER A 311 8.67 16.22 7.21
CA SER A 311 8.49 17.47 6.44
C SER A 311 8.01 17.27 5.00
N ASN A 312 8.24 16.07 4.43
CA ASN A 312 7.75 15.65 3.12
C ASN A 312 6.23 15.39 3.11
N GLY A 313 5.61 15.27 4.29
CA GLY A 313 4.18 15.02 4.45
C GLY A 313 3.79 13.56 4.24
N PRO A 314 2.48 13.27 4.25
CA PRO A 314 1.96 11.92 4.22
C PRO A 314 2.16 11.24 2.85
N LEU A 315 2.42 9.93 2.87
CA LEU A 315 2.51 9.09 1.68
C LEU A 315 1.31 8.12 1.59
N THR A 316 1.27 7.28 0.55
CA THR A 316 0.29 6.19 0.50
C THR A 316 0.74 5.02 1.35
N HIS A 317 -0.18 4.45 2.12
CA HIS A 317 0.04 3.22 2.87
C HIS A 317 -1.09 2.23 2.58
N PHE A 318 -0.74 1.04 2.12
CA PHE A 318 -1.66 -0.10 2.06
C PHE A 318 -0.97 -1.37 2.51
N GLY A 319 -1.69 -2.25 3.20
CA GLY A 319 -1.19 -3.48 3.78
C GLY A 319 -1.73 -4.71 3.10
N GLU A 320 -0.99 -5.80 3.24
CA GLU A 320 -1.49 -7.12 2.87
C GLU A 320 -2.13 -7.86 4.04
N PHE A 321 -3.36 -8.28 3.80
CA PHE A 321 -4.20 -9.01 4.73
C PHE A 321 -4.88 -10.13 3.94
N CYS A 322 -4.18 -11.26 3.74
CA CYS A 322 -4.55 -12.38 2.85
C CYS A 322 -5.78 -13.19 3.33
N ILE A 323 -6.87 -12.52 3.68
CA ILE A 323 -8.12 -13.11 4.16
C ILE A 323 -9.32 -12.41 3.53
N GLY A 324 -10.49 -13.02 3.68
CA GLY A 324 -11.76 -12.48 3.21
C GLY A 324 -12.92 -13.26 3.83
N ARG A 325 -14.16 -12.88 3.56
CA ARG A 325 -15.33 -13.59 4.08
C ARG A 325 -15.34 -15.07 3.63
N PRO A 326 -15.82 -16.00 4.48
CA PRO A 326 -16.34 -15.81 5.83
C PRO A 326 -15.27 -16.01 6.93
N ASP A 327 -14.00 -15.64 6.71
CA ASP A 327 -12.94 -15.83 7.71
C ASP A 327 -13.31 -15.11 9.03
N PRO A 328 -13.18 -15.76 10.20
CA PRO A 328 -13.52 -15.16 11.49
C PRO A 328 -12.68 -13.92 11.84
N LYS A 329 -11.54 -13.70 11.17
CA LYS A 329 -10.69 -12.52 11.32
C LYS A 329 -11.13 -11.34 10.42
N TYR A 330 -12.23 -11.47 9.68
CA TYR A 330 -12.68 -10.41 8.76
C TYR A 330 -13.00 -9.08 9.47
N ASP A 331 -13.43 -9.11 10.74
CA ASP A 331 -13.61 -7.89 11.52
C ASP A 331 -12.28 -7.14 11.76
N GLU A 332 -11.17 -7.88 11.91
CA GLU A 332 -9.83 -7.30 11.98
C GLU A 332 -9.47 -6.64 10.64
N TYR A 333 -9.66 -7.36 9.53
CA TYR A 333 -9.42 -6.87 8.16
C TYR A 333 -10.12 -5.53 7.90
N ARG A 334 -11.44 -5.45 8.12
CA ARG A 334 -12.21 -4.25 7.78
C ARG A 334 -11.96 -3.06 8.72
N SER A 335 -11.59 -3.31 9.98
CA SER A 335 -11.39 -2.24 10.98
C SER A 335 -9.95 -1.76 11.08
N PHE A 336 -8.99 -2.47 10.48
CA PHE A 336 -7.57 -2.11 10.52
C PHE A 336 -7.29 -0.73 9.91
N PRO A 337 -7.86 -0.33 8.74
CA PRO A 337 -7.64 1.00 8.18
C PRO A 337 -8.17 2.13 9.06
N ASP A 338 -9.31 1.93 9.73
CA ASP A 338 -9.88 2.93 10.64
C ASP A 338 -9.03 3.15 11.89
N ARG A 339 -8.33 2.11 12.36
CA ARG A 339 -7.47 2.17 13.55
C ARG A 339 -6.07 2.71 13.25
N THR A 340 -5.55 2.46 12.05
CA THR A 340 -4.13 2.68 11.73
C THR A 340 -3.88 3.73 10.65
N GLY A 341 -4.88 4.00 9.80
CA GLY A 341 -4.72 4.81 8.59
C GLY A 341 -4.04 4.07 7.43
N VAL A 342 -3.71 2.79 7.57
CA VAL A 342 -3.15 1.93 6.51
C VAL A 342 -4.28 1.16 5.84
N ASN A 343 -4.50 1.39 4.53
CA ASN A 343 -5.55 0.71 3.78
C ASN A 343 -5.19 -0.74 3.45
N ASN A 344 -6.06 -1.48 2.76
CA ASN A 344 -5.81 -2.89 2.42
C ASN A 344 -5.69 -3.11 0.92
N LEU A 345 -4.85 -4.08 0.54
CA LEU A 345 -5.08 -4.89 -0.65
C LEU A 345 -6.47 -5.53 -0.53
N ASP A 346 -7.31 -5.36 -1.55
CA ASP A 346 -8.71 -5.72 -1.49
C ASP A 346 -8.95 -7.20 -1.85
N PHE A 347 -8.72 -8.08 -0.87
CA PHE A 347 -8.90 -9.52 -1.05
C PHE A 347 -10.37 -9.92 -1.26
N GLU A 348 -11.35 -9.14 -0.80
CA GLU A 348 -12.76 -9.38 -1.13
C GLU A 348 -13.00 -9.20 -2.63
N PHE A 349 -12.47 -8.11 -3.21
CA PHE A 349 -12.53 -7.87 -4.64
C PHE A 349 -11.84 -8.99 -5.42
N PHE A 350 -10.58 -9.30 -5.08
CA PHE A 350 -9.78 -10.34 -5.75
C PHE A 350 -10.48 -11.72 -5.74
N ARG A 351 -10.99 -12.15 -4.58
CA ARG A 351 -11.66 -13.45 -4.46
C ARG A 351 -12.93 -13.49 -5.29
N CYS A 352 -13.74 -12.44 -5.22
CA CYS A 352 -15.01 -12.38 -5.94
C CYS A 352 -14.83 -12.26 -7.45
N ILE A 353 -13.85 -11.46 -7.93
CA ILE A 353 -13.57 -11.34 -9.37
C ILE A 353 -13.02 -12.65 -9.92
N THR A 354 -12.19 -13.38 -9.15
CA THR A 354 -11.69 -14.71 -9.51
C THR A 354 -12.81 -15.74 -9.61
N THR A 355 -13.74 -15.80 -8.65
CA THR A 355 -14.86 -16.75 -8.73
C THR A 355 -15.88 -16.36 -9.80
N THR A 356 -16.03 -15.07 -10.08
CA THR A 356 -17.01 -14.56 -11.05
C THR A 356 -16.52 -14.62 -12.49
N PHE A 357 -15.28 -14.24 -12.77
CA PHE A 357 -14.72 -14.21 -14.13
C PHE A 357 -13.73 -15.35 -14.39
N GLY A 358 -12.99 -15.77 -13.37
CA GLY A 358 -11.99 -16.84 -13.47
C GLY A 358 -12.63 -18.19 -13.75
N ASN A 359 -13.42 -18.70 -12.80
CA ASN A 359 -13.98 -20.06 -12.86
C ASN A 359 -15.52 -20.16 -12.93
N PHE A 360 -16.21 -19.02 -12.96
CA PHE A 360 -17.69 -18.91 -13.04
C PHE A 360 -18.46 -19.65 -11.93
N SER A 361 -17.85 -19.82 -10.74
CA SER A 361 -18.51 -20.44 -9.59
C SER A 361 -19.52 -19.53 -8.89
N THR A 362 -19.36 -18.21 -9.01
CA THR A 362 -20.34 -17.20 -8.56
C THR A 362 -20.97 -16.48 -9.75
N SER A 363 -21.98 -15.65 -9.53
CA SER A 363 -22.69 -14.87 -10.56
C SER A 363 -22.16 -13.44 -10.68
N MET A 364 -22.50 -12.75 -11.78
CA MET A 364 -22.29 -11.29 -11.88
C MET A 364 -23.10 -10.50 -10.85
N ALA A 365 -24.25 -11.04 -10.40
CA ALA A 365 -24.99 -10.47 -9.28
C ALA A 365 -24.21 -10.54 -7.97
N ASP A 366 -23.54 -11.67 -7.68
CA ASP A 366 -22.68 -11.79 -6.48
C ASP A 366 -21.52 -10.77 -6.51
N PHE A 367 -20.95 -10.51 -7.69
CA PHE A 367 -19.93 -9.46 -7.86
C PHE A 367 -20.50 -8.05 -7.62
N GLY A 368 -21.71 -7.77 -8.13
CA GLY A 368 -22.42 -6.53 -7.82
C GLY A 368 -22.72 -6.37 -6.32
N ASP A 369 -23.13 -7.46 -5.65
CA ASP A 369 -23.40 -7.48 -4.21
C ASP A 369 -22.11 -7.22 -3.41
N MET A 370 -20.97 -7.77 -3.84
CA MET A 370 -19.65 -7.48 -3.25
C MET A 370 -19.28 -6.01 -3.32
N LEU A 371 -19.47 -5.38 -4.47
CA LEU A 371 -19.26 -3.95 -4.60
C LEU A 371 -20.16 -3.15 -3.64
N CYS A 372 -21.39 -3.61 -3.41
CA CYS A 372 -22.32 -2.92 -2.50
C CYS A 372 -22.01 -3.13 -1.02
N TYR A 373 -21.71 -4.34 -0.58
CA TYR A 373 -21.46 -4.57 0.86
C TYR A 373 -20.11 -4.03 1.29
N THR A 374 -19.08 -4.06 0.44
CA THR A 374 -17.75 -3.51 0.79
C THR A 374 -17.77 -2.00 0.99
N THR A 375 -18.64 -1.25 0.31
CA THR A 375 -18.89 0.17 0.60
C THR A 375 -19.36 0.43 2.04
N ASN A 376 -20.06 -0.52 2.66
CA ASN A 376 -20.47 -0.39 4.06
C ASN A 376 -19.38 -0.85 5.04
N ASP A 377 -18.50 -1.75 4.61
CA ASP A 377 -17.41 -2.28 5.44
C ASP A 377 -16.19 -1.36 5.46
N TYR A 378 -15.93 -0.61 4.38
CA TYR A 378 -14.74 0.21 4.21
C TYR A 378 -15.07 1.70 4.32
N THR A 379 -14.60 2.36 5.39
CA THR A 379 -14.74 3.82 5.54
C THR A 379 -14.06 4.60 4.41
N TYR A 380 -12.93 4.10 3.90
CA TYR A 380 -12.12 4.72 2.85
C TYR A 380 -12.03 3.82 1.61
N GLU A 381 -13.16 3.33 1.09
CA GLU A 381 -13.20 2.35 -0.03
C GLU A 381 -12.37 2.76 -1.26
N ASN A 382 -12.25 4.06 -1.55
CA ASN A 382 -11.48 4.55 -2.68
C ASN A 382 -9.96 4.33 -2.51
N GLN A 383 -9.48 4.18 -1.27
CA GLN A 383 -8.06 3.92 -0.97
C GLN A 383 -7.72 2.42 -0.89
N ALA A 384 -8.71 1.52 -1.01
CA ALA A 384 -8.46 0.09 -1.14
C ALA A 384 -7.79 -0.22 -2.49
N VAL A 385 -6.85 -1.17 -2.51
CA VAL A 385 -6.08 -1.51 -3.72
C VAL A 385 -6.61 -2.80 -4.34
N THR A 386 -7.26 -2.70 -5.50
CA THR A 386 -7.95 -3.82 -6.18
C THR A 386 -7.03 -4.51 -7.18
N PHE A 387 -7.20 -5.82 -7.41
CA PHE A 387 -6.35 -6.58 -8.33
C PHE A 387 -7.05 -7.84 -8.85
N LEU A 388 -6.55 -8.38 -9.98
CA LEU A 388 -6.96 -9.69 -10.52
C LEU A 388 -6.10 -10.83 -9.95
N ASP A 389 -4.82 -10.56 -9.75
CA ASP A 389 -3.79 -11.45 -9.23
C ASP A 389 -2.63 -10.61 -8.67
N ASN A 390 -1.71 -11.24 -7.95
CA ASN A 390 -0.51 -10.63 -7.38
C ASN A 390 0.59 -11.71 -7.19
N HIS A 391 1.65 -11.40 -6.45
CA HIS A 391 2.79 -12.30 -6.24
C HIS A 391 2.53 -13.54 -5.37
N ASP A 392 1.41 -13.60 -4.64
CA ASP A 392 1.04 -14.69 -3.73
C ASP A 392 -0.22 -15.45 -4.19
N ALA A 393 -0.95 -14.89 -5.15
CA ALA A 393 -2.11 -15.50 -5.76
C ALA A 393 -1.74 -16.25 -7.05
N THR A 394 -2.51 -17.30 -7.35
CA THR A 394 -2.52 -17.90 -8.67
C THR A 394 -2.83 -16.83 -9.73
N ARG A 395 -2.03 -16.78 -10.81
CA ARG A 395 -2.28 -15.88 -11.94
C ARG A 395 -3.69 -16.03 -12.50
N PHE A 396 -4.34 -14.92 -12.82
CA PHE A 396 -5.70 -14.92 -13.36
C PHE A 396 -5.80 -15.69 -14.68
N GLY A 397 -4.77 -15.63 -15.51
CA GLY A 397 -4.68 -16.38 -16.78
C GLY A 397 -4.72 -17.91 -16.61
N TYR A 398 -4.33 -18.43 -15.45
CA TYR A 398 -4.48 -19.87 -15.14
C TYR A 398 -5.95 -20.28 -15.02
N TYR A 399 -6.78 -19.45 -14.39
CA TYR A 399 -8.21 -19.71 -14.26
C TYR A 399 -8.95 -19.44 -15.58
N GLN A 400 -8.59 -18.36 -16.26
CA GLN A 400 -9.32 -17.87 -17.42
C GLN A 400 -8.39 -17.56 -18.60
N PRO A 401 -8.12 -18.55 -19.47
CA PRO A 401 -7.30 -18.34 -20.67
C PRO A 401 -8.09 -17.69 -21.82
N ARG A 402 -9.43 -17.60 -21.74
CA ARG A 402 -10.23 -16.97 -22.81
C ARG A 402 -10.14 -15.45 -22.72
N ARG A 403 -9.48 -14.84 -23.70
CA ARG A 403 -9.24 -13.39 -23.77
C ARG A 403 -10.52 -12.56 -23.70
N GLU A 404 -11.65 -13.07 -24.20
CA GLU A 404 -12.93 -12.34 -24.11
C GLU A 404 -13.37 -12.10 -22.67
N VAL A 405 -13.22 -13.11 -21.81
CA VAL A 405 -13.57 -13.00 -20.39
C VAL A 405 -12.48 -12.26 -19.62
N TYR A 406 -11.21 -12.49 -19.97
CA TYR A 406 -10.07 -11.79 -19.39
C TYR A 406 -10.20 -10.27 -19.59
N ASN A 407 -10.47 -9.83 -20.82
CA ASN A 407 -10.65 -8.42 -21.15
C ASN A 407 -11.85 -7.83 -20.38
N ALA A 408 -12.95 -8.57 -20.25
CA ALA A 408 -14.08 -8.15 -19.43
C ALA A 408 -13.74 -7.99 -17.94
N ALA A 409 -12.90 -8.89 -17.39
CA ALA A 409 -12.41 -8.79 -16.01
C ALA A 409 -11.48 -7.59 -15.81
N LEU A 410 -10.60 -7.29 -16.78
CA LEU A 410 -9.77 -6.09 -16.76
C LEU A 410 -10.62 -4.81 -16.78
N VAL A 411 -11.65 -4.75 -17.63
CA VAL A 411 -12.58 -3.61 -17.63
C VAL A 411 -13.31 -3.50 -16.28
N ALA A 412 -13.74 -4.61 -15.69
CA ALA A 412 -14.35 -4.61 -14.36
C ALA A 412 -13.40 -4.06 -13.29
N LEU A 413 -12.13 -4.50 -13.26
CA LEU A 413 -11.09 -3.98 -12.36
C LEU A 413 -10.91 -2.47 -12.54
N LEU A 414 -10.61 -2.05 -13.78
CA LEU A 414 -10.25 -0.67 -14.10
C LEU A 414 -11.43 0.31 -14.04
N THR A 415 -12.68 -0.16 -13.90
CA THR A 415 -13.85 0.70 -13.73
C THR A 415 -14.49 0.60 -12.34
N SER A 416 -14.00 -0.28 -11.47
CA SER A 416 -14.46 -0.39 -10.07
C SER A 416 -13.81 0.66 -9.15
N ARG A 417 -14.39 0.84 -7.96
CA ARG A 417 -13.84 1.70 -6.90
C ARG A 417 -12.50 1.16 -6.38
N GLY A 418 -11.72 2.03 -5.75
CA GLY A 418 -10.38 1.72 -5.28
C GLY A 418 -9.29 2.13 -6.28
N THR A 419 -8.06 1.77 -5.94
CA THR A 419 -6.86 1.99 -6.76
C THR A 419 -6.50 0.67 -7.46
N PRO A 420 -6.66 0.55 -8.80
CA PRO A 420 -6.38 -0.70 -9.49
C PRO A 420 -4.88 -1.00 -9.56
N ASN A 421 -4.52 -2.23 -9.23
CA ASN A 421 -3.18 -2.81 -9.34
C ASN A 421 -3.16 -3.90 -10.42
N ILE A 422 -2.21 -3.74 -11.35
CA ILE A 422 -1.93 -4.68 -12.44
C ILE A 422 -0.62 -5.39 -12.13
N TYR A 423 -0.66 -6.72 -11.98
CA TYR A 423 0.55 -7.52 -11.78
C TYR A 423 1.28 -7.75 -13.10
N TYR A 424 2.61 -7.59 -13.13
CA TYR A 424 3.37 -7.60 -14.38
C TYR A 424 3.12 -8.85 -15.24
N GLY A 425 2.95 -8.67 -16.55
CA GLY A 425 2.65 -9.74 -17.51
C GLY A 425 1.15 -10.04 -17.71
N THR A 426 0.27 -9.45 -16.89
CA THR A 426 -1.19 -9.50 -17.08
C THR A 426 -1.62 -8.95 -18.44
N GLU A 427 -1.01 -7.86 -18.87
CA GLU A 427 -1.22 -7.22 -20.17
C GLU A 427 -0.73 -8.07 -21.36
N GLN A 428 0.07 -9.11 -21.08
CA GLN A 428 0.58 -10.07 -22.05
C GLN A 428 -0.21 -11.38 -22.06
N TYR A 429 -1.27 -11.47 -21.25
CA TYR A 429 -2.04 -12.70 -21.04
C TYR A 429 -1.17 -13.87 -20.58
N PHE A 430 -0.23 -13.62 -19.66
CA PHE A 430 0.60 -14.69 -19.13
C PHE A 430 -0.26 -15.80 -18.48
N ILE A 431 0.09 -17.05 -18.79
CA ILE A 431 -0.54 -18.25 -18.23
C ILE A 431 0.59 -19.11 -17.64
N PRO A 432 0.61 -19.33 -16.32
CA PRO A 432 1.64 -20.15 -15.69
C PRO A 432 1.40 -21.63 -15.92
N ASP A 433 2.46 -22.43 -15.78
CA ASP A 433 2.40 -23.89 -15.92
C ASP A 433 1.50 -24.58 -14.88
N ASN A 434 1.37 -23.98 -13.70
CA ASN A 434 0.52 -24.50 -12.62
C ASN A 434 -0.03 -23.35 -11.76
N ASN A 435 -0.84 -23.69 -10.75
CA ASN A 435 -1.53 -22.71 -9.91
C ASN A 435 -0.72 -22.21 -8.69
N SER A 436 0.55 -22.54 -8.57
CA SER A 436 1.38 -21.99 -7.49
C SER A 436 1.68 -20.51 -7.71
N ASP A 437 1.92 -19.82 -6.60
CA ASP A 437 2.48 -18.47 -6.56
C ASP A 437 3.81 -18.40 -7.33
N ILE A 438 4.72 -19.34 -7.10
CA ILE A 438 6.04 -19.38 -7.75
C ILE A 438 5.93 -19.50 -9.27
N ALA A 439 5.06 -20.36 -9.79
CA ALA A 439 4.83 -20.43 -11.24
C ALA A 439 4.26 -19.12 -11.81
N GLY A 440 3.61 -18.30 -10.97
CA GLY A 440 3.18 -16.96 -11.31
C GLY A 440 4.30 -15.91 -11.31
N ARG A 441 5.47 -16.18 -10.72
CA ARG A 441 6.61 -15.25 -10.64
C ARG A 441 7.58 -15.42 -11.83
N MET A 442 7.02 -15.48 -13.04
CA MET A 442 7.72 -15.65 -14.32
C MET A 442 8.82 -14.62 -14.57
N PHE A 443 9.88 -14.94 -15.31
CA PHE A 443 10.86 -13.93 -15.72
C PHE A 443 10.40 -13.24 -17.00
N MET A 444 9.86 -12.02 -16.89
CA MET A 444 9.20 -11.30 -17.99
C MET A 444 10.06 -11.16 -19.26
N GLU A 445 11.37 -10.90 -19.11
CA GLU A 445 12.30 -10.79 -20.25
C GLU A 445 12.43 -12.09 -21.06
N VAL A 446 12.33 -13.24 -20.40
CA VAL A 446 12.56 -14.56 -21.02
C VAL A 446 11.24 -15.24 -21.39
N ASP A 447 10.26 -15.22 -20.49
CA ASP A 447 9.05 -16.03 -20.56
C ASP A 447 7.86 -15.31 -21.21
N SER A 448 7.98 -14.00 -21.51
CA SER A 448 6.91 -13.20 -22.11
C SER A 448 7.47 -12.15 -23.07
N SER A 449 6.76 -11.03 -23.23
CA SER A 449 7.07 -10.01 -24.21
C SER A 449 6.65 -8.62 -23.71
N PHE A 450 7.08 -7.58 -24.42
CA PHE A 450 6.64 -6.20 -24.20
C PHE A 450 5.76 -5.72 -25.38
N ASP A 451 4.82 -6.57 -25.81
CA ASP A 451 3.92 -6.28 -26.95
C ASP A 451 2.87 -5.24 -26.55
N THR A 452 2.93 -4.06 -27.15
CA THR A 452 1.98 -2.95 -26.91
C THR A 452 0.71 -3.06 -27.77
N SER A 453 0.58 -4.11 -28.59
CA SER A 453 -0.56 -4.31 -29.49
C SER A 453 -1.64 -5.23 -28.92
N THR A 454 -1.42 -5.82 -27.74
CA THR A 454 -2.43 -6.65 -27.08
C THR A 454 -3.67 -5.84 -26.69
N ASP A 455 -4.85 -6.46 -26.73
CA ASP A 455 -6.07 -5.77 -26.28
C ASP A 455 -5.95 -5.40 -24.79
N ALA A 456 -5.39 -6.27 -23.95
CA ALA A 456 -5.20 -6.01 -22.52
C ALA A 456 -4.35 -4.77 -22.25
N TYR A 457 -3.22 -4.60 -22.94
CA TYR A 457 -2.38 -3.39 -22.84
C TYR A 457 -3.19 -2.13 -23.19
N ASN A 458 -3.96 -2.18 -24.28
CA ASN A 458 -4.73 -1.01 -24.74
C ASN A 458 -6.00 -0.76 -23.91
N ILE A 459 -6.58 -1.78 -23.28
CA ILE A 459 -7.65 -1.63 -22.27
C ILE A 459 -7.09 -0.91 -21.04
N ILE A 460 -5.93 -1.33 -20.53
CA ILE A 460 -5.28 -0.68 -19.38
C ILE A 460 -5.02 0.80 -19.70
N LYS A 461 -4.46 1.07 -20.89
CA LYS A 461 -4.23 2.44 -21.38
C LYS A 461 -5.49 3.28 -21.38
N ASN A 462 -6.51 2.88 -22.14
CA ASN A 462 -7.72 3.69 -22.30
C ASN A 462 -8.46 3.90 -20.96
N MET A 463 -8.49 2.90 -20.09
CA MET A 463 -9.16 3.03 -18.79
C MET A 463 -8.33 3.81 -17.76
N SER A 464 -7.00 3.78 -17.87
CA SER A 464 -6.13 4.66 -17.08
C SER A 464 -6.32 6.13 -17.47
N ASP A 465 -6.31 6.43 -18.77
CA ASP A 465 -6.57 7.77 -19.29
C ASP A 465 -7.94 8.29 -18.81
N LEU A 466 -8.99 7.47 -18.96
CA LEU A 466 -10.34 7.81 -18.48
C LEU A 466 -10.39 8.03 -16.95
N ARG A 467 -9.58 7.31 -16.17
CA ARG A 467 -9.51 7.48 -14.71
C ARG A 467 -8.97 8.85 -14.31
N GLN A 468 -8.01 9.36 -15.07
CA GLN A 468 -7.43 10.69 -14.86
C GLN A 468 -8.44 11.78 -15.24
N GLU A 469 -9.19 11.57 -16.32
CA GLU A 469 -10.13 12.55 -16.89
C GLU A 469 -11.46 12.62 -16.13
N ASN A 470 -12.01 11.48 -15.70
CA ASN A 470 -13.33 11.39 -15.08
C ASN A 470 -13.27 10.92 -13.63
N ASP A 471 -13.40 11.90 -12.72
CA ASP A 471 -13.38 11.71 -11.26
C ASP A 471 -14.41 10.68 -10.76
N ALA A 472 -15.44 10.34 -11.55
CA ALA A 472 -16.39 9.29 -11.17
C ALA A 472 -15.73 7.93 -11.02
N LEU A 473 -14.69 7.61 -11.80
CA LEU A 473 -13.98 6.35 -11.64
C LEU A 473 -13.08 6.32 -10.40
N ALA A 474 -12.43 7.45 -10.09
CA ALA A 474 -11.54 7.57 -8.95
C ALA A 474 -12.29 7.68 -7.61
N TYR A 475 -13.35 8.50 -7.56
CA TYR A 475 -13.99 8.90 -6.29
C TYR A 475 -15.47 8.53 -6.20
N GLY A 476 -16.08 8.10 -7.30
CA GLY A 476 -17.53 7.95 -7.38
C GLY A 476 -18.07 6.72 -6.65
N THR A 477 -19.25 6.86 -6.08
CA THR A 477 -20.02 5.75 -5.51
C THR A 477 -20.41 4.75 -6.59
N THR A 478 -20.56 3.47 -6.22
CA THR A 478 -21.00 2.41 -7.13
C THR A 478 -22.51 2.17 -7.00
N GLN A 479 -23.24 2.15 -8.12
CA GLN A 479 -24.63 1.75 -8.18
C GLN A 479 -24.82 0.60 -9.16
N ILE A 480 -25.42 -0.49 -8.71
CA ILE A 480 -25.83 -1.60 -9.59
C ILE A 480 -27.20 -1.28 -10.20
N LEU A 481 -27.23 -1.13 -11.52
CA LEU A 481 -28.44 -0.77 -12.27
C LEU A 481 -29.17 -1.98 -12.83
N TYR A 482 -28.43 -3.04 -13.15
CA TYR A 482 -28.95 -4.33 -13.54
C TYR A 482 -27.90 -5.40 -13.25
N SER A 483 -28.31 -6.55 -12.74
CA SER A 483 -27.45 -7.72 -12.64
C SER A 483 -28.24 -9.00 -12.83
N ASN A 484 -27.58 -10.02 -13.37
CA ASN A 484 -28.08 -11.39 -13.38
C ASN A 484 -26.89 -12.36 -13.28
N ASN A 485 -27.06 -13.62 -13.70
CA ASN A 485 -25.98 -14.60 -13.65
C ASN A 485 -24.73 -14.18 -14.46
N ASP A 486 -24.90 -13.47 -15.57
CA ASP A 486 -23.85 -13.26 -16.58
C ASP A 486 -23.62 -11.81 -16.96
N VAL A 487 -24.56 -10.93 -16.61
CA VAL A 487 -24.49 -9.52 -16.95
C VAL A 487 -24.46 -8.69 -15.68
N LEU A 488 -23.60 -7.66 -15.69
CA LEU A 488 -23.64 -6.54 -14.76
C LEU A 488 -23.73 -5.24 -15.56
N VAL A 489 -24.62 -4.36 -15.14
CA VAL A 489 -24.66 -2.96 -15.55
C VAL A 489 -24.53 -2.13 -14.28
N MET A 490 -23.49 -1.32 -14.21
CA MET A 490 -23.20 -0.47 -13.05
C MET A 490 -22.91 0.96 -13.49
N SER A 491 -23.15 1.89 -12.56
CA SER A 491 -22.78 3.29 -12.68
C SER A 491 -21.79 3.64 -11.58
N ARG A 492 -20.71 4.32 -11.96
CA ARG A 492 -19.80 5.02 -11.05
C ARG A 492 -20.15 6.50 -11.12
N LYS A 493 -20.41 7.12 -9.97
CA LYS A 493 -20.94 8.50 -9.96
C LYS A 493 -20.26 9.36 -8.91
N PHE A 494 -19.68 10.48 -9.35
CA PHE A 494 -19.14 11.53 -8.48
C PHE A 494 -19.85 12.85 -8.81
N PHE A 495 -20.89 13.15 -8.04
CA PHE A 495 -21.82 14.26 -8.32
C PHE A 495 -22.43 14.15 -9.72
N ASP A 496 -22.15 15.10 -10.61
CA ASP A 496 -22.73 15.15 -11.96
C ASP A 496 -21.89 14.38 -12.97
N LYS A 497 -20.66 13.99 -12.60
CA LYS A 497 -19.81 13.10 -13.39
C LYS A 497 -20.24 11.66 -13.18
N GLU A 498 -20.33 10.92 -14.27
CA GLU A 498 -20.81 9.54 -14.25
C GLU A 498 -20.13 8.69 -15.32
N VAL A 499 -19.81 7.44 -15.00
CA VAL A 499 -19.35 6.41 -15.95
C VAL A 499 -20.26 5.22 -15.86
N LEU A 500 -20.87 4.86 -16.99
CA LEU A 500 -21.74 3.71 -17.13
C LEU A 500 -20.96 2.53 -17.71
N VAL A 501 -21.09 1.36 -17.10
CA VAL A 501 -20.38 0.14 -17.49
C VAL A 501 -21.38 -0.99 -17.67
N ALA A 502 -21.32 -1.70 -18.80
CA ALA A 502 -22.12 -2.89 -19.05
C ALA A 502 -21.23 -4.05 -19.50
N ILE A 503 -21.29 -5.17 -18.78
CA ILE A 503 -20.43 -6.34 -19.02
C ILE A 503 -21.30 -7.58 -19.18
N ASN A 504 -21.06 -8.37 -20.23
CA ASN A 504 -21.48 -9.76 -20.33
C ASN A 504 -20.25 -10.66 -20.24
N ARG A 505 -20.11 -11.36 -19.11
CA ARG A 505 -18.93 -12.21 -18.86
C ARG A 505 -18.86 -13.46 -19.75
N GLN A 506 -19.98 -13.89 -20.34
CA GLN A 506 -20.00 -15.09 -21.17
C GLN A 506 -19.11 -14.85 -22.40
N PRO A 507 -18.19 -15.75 -22.77
CA PRO A 507 -17.21 -15.45 -23.81
C PRO A 507 -17.80 -15.37 -25.23
N ASP A 508 -18.81 -16.19 -25.52
CA ASP A 508 -19.39 -16.37 -26.85
C ASP A 508 -20.93 -16.35 -26.86
N ARG A 509 -21.57 -16.43 -25.69
CA ARG A 509 -23.02 -16.39 -25.58
C ARG A 509 -23.55 -14.97 -25.43
N SER A 510 -24.44 -14.58 -26.34
CA SER A 510 -25.21 -13.35 -26.20
C SER A 510 -26.27 -13.47 -25.11
N VAL A 511 -26.47 -12.42 -24.33
CA VAL A 511 -27.51 -12.33 -23.29
C VAL A 511 -28.47 -11.21 -23.64
N THR A 512 -29.75 -11.53 -23.73
CA THR A 512 -30.82 -10.55 -23.97
C THR A 512 -31.43 -10.12 -22.64
N ILE A 513 -31.46 -8.82 -22.41
CA ILE A 513 -31.89 -8.17 -21.17
C ILE A 513 -33.22 -7.46 -21.40
N ASN A 514 -33.30 -6.64 -22.46
CA ASN A 514 -34.48 -5.83 -22.82
C ASN A 514 -34.97 -4.92 -21.69
N GLU A 515 -34.06 -4.32 -20.93
CA GLU A 515 -34.38 -3.42 -19.82
C GLU A 515 -33.96 -1.98 -20.14
N SER A 516 -34.66 -1.03 -19.51
CA SER A 516 -34.23 0.37 -19.49
C SER A 516 -33.63 0.70 -18.13
N VAL A 517 -32.37 1.12 -18.10
CA VAL A 517 -31.73 1.62 -16.88
C VAL A 517 -31.73 3.15 -16.87
N ASN A 518 -31.75 3.73 -15.68
CA ASN A 518 -31.60 5.18 -15.52
C ASN A 518 -30.13 5.52 -15.34
N THR A 519 -29.73 6.67 -15.87
CA THR A 519 -28.41 7.27 -15.73
C THR A 519 -28.55 8.79 -15.56
N GLY A 520 -27.55 9.45 -14.98
CA GLY A 520 -27.46 10.91 -14.91
C GLY A 520 -26.98 11.58 -16.20
N PHE A 521 -26.69 10.82 -17.25
CA PHE A 521 -26.26 11.36 -18.54
C PHE A 521 -27.35 12.25 -19.13
N ALA A 522 -26.95 13.34 -19.79
CA ALA A 522 -27.88 14.11 -20.61
C ALA A 522 -28.35 13.29 -21.83
N ASP A 523 -29.57 13.53 -22.31
CA ASP A 523 -30.07 12.90 -23.54
C ASP A 523 -29.12 13.20 -24.71
N GLY A 524 -28.66 12.17 -25.41
CA GLY A 524 -27.59 12.28 -26.40
C GLY A 524 -27.01 10.94 -26.83
N ASN A 525 -25.97 11.00 -27.67
CA ASN A 525 -25.19 9.84 -28.08
C ASN A 525 -23.81 9.91 -27.44
N TYR A 526 -23.34 8.78 -26.92
CA TYR A 526 -22.06 8.65 -26.25
C TYR A 526 -21.27 7.52 -26.90
N ASP A 527 -20.02 7.79 -27.27
CA ASP A 527 -19.14 6.77 -27.84
C ASP A 527 -18.62 5.85 -26.74
N ASP A 528 -18.31 4.60 -27.11
CA ASP A 528 -17.66 3.66 -26.20
C ASP A 528 -16.18 4.07 -26.02
N GLU A 529 -15.74 4.18 -24.76
CA GLU A 529 -14.39 4.60 -24.38
C GLU A 529 -13.31 3.59 -24.79
N LEU A 530 -13.72 2.36 -25.13
CA LEU A 530 -12.85 1.32 -25.67
C LEU A 530 -12.89 1.22 -27.20
N ALA A 531 -13.59 2.14 -27.87
CA ALA A 531 -13.75 2.19 -29.33
C ALA A 531 -14.18 0.85 -29.95
N GLY A 532 -15.00 0.07 -29.23
CA GLY A 532 -15.52 -1.22 -29.66
C GLY A 532 -14.55 -2.40 -29.55
N MET A 533 -13.38 -2.23 -28.94
CA MET A 533 -12.38 -3.31 -28.73
C MET A 533 -12.98 -4.53 -28.02
N THR A 534 -13.90 -4.29 -27.08
CA THR A 534 -14.66 -5.29 -26.33
C THR A 534 -16.09 -5.44 -26.86
N LYS A 535 -16.27 -5.28 -28.18
CA LYS A 535 -17.53 -5.47 -28.94
C LYS A 535 -18.65 -4.49 -28.57
N ALA A 536 -18.35 -3.45 -27.80
CA ALA A 536 -19.28 -2.39 -27.49
C ALA A 536 -19.51 -1.44 -28.66
N SER A 537 -20.64 -0.73 -28.60
CA SER A 537 -21.03 0.30 -29.56
C SER A 537 -21.40 1.57 -28.81
N GLY A 538 -21.58 2.67 -29.52
CA GLY A 538 -22.13 3.89 -28.92
C GLY A 538 -23.47 3.65 -28.22
N LEU A 539 -23.70 4.42 -27.17
CA LEU A 539 -24.89 4.41 -26.32
C LEU A 539 -25.81 5.59 -26.67
N VAL A 540 -27.12 5.35 -26.68
CA VAL A 540 -28.12 6.40 -26.81
C VAL A 540 -28.84 6.58 -25.49
N VAL A 541 -28.73 7.79 -24.93
CA VAL A 541 -29.49 8.23 -23.75
C VAL A 541 -30.69 9.04 -24.24
N SER A 542 -31.89 8.70 -23.77
CA SER A 542 -33.13 9.33 -24.21
C SER A 542 -34.17 9.37 -23.11
N ASN A 543 -35.25 10.14 -23.32
CA ASN A 543 -36.39 10.21 -22.40
C ASN A 543 -36.01 10.66 -20.98
N GLY A 544 -35.06 11.58 -20.88
CA GLY A 544 -34.60 12.13 -19.61
C GLY A 544 -33.71 11.16 -18.84
N GLY A 545 -32.64 10.68 -19.47
CA GLY A 545 -31.62 9.86 -18.78
C GLY A 545 -31.87 8.36 -18.79
N LYS A 546 -32.60 7.82 -19.79
CA LYS A 546 -32.81 6.37 -19.93
C LYS A 546 -31.97 5.76 -21.03
N VAL A 547 -31.41 4.61 -20.73
CA VAL A 547 -30.62 3.79 -21.64
C VAL A 547 -31.31 2.45 -21.81
N TYR A 548 -31.63 2.08 -23.04
CA TYR A 548 -32.21 0.78 -23.35
C TYR A 548 -31.10 -0.24 -23.66
N ILE A 549 -31.01 -1.28 -22.84
CA ILE A 549 -30.03 -2.35 -22.99
C ILE A 549 -30.75 -3.58 -23.54
N SER A 550 -30.46 -3.89 -24.81
CA SER A 550 -31.10 -4.98 -25.54
C SER A 550 -30.34 -6.30 -25.36
N THR A 551 -29.53 -6.68 -26.35
CA THR A 551 -28.74 -7.91 -26.36
C THR A 551 -27.25 -7.56 -26.32
N LEU A 552 -26.54 -8.11 -25.33
CA LEU A 552 -25.09 -7.98 -25.21
C LEU A 552 -24.43 -9.25 -25.76
N PRO A 553 -23.56 -9.17 -26.79
CA PRO A 553 -22.74 -10.28 -27.26
C PRO A 553 -21.89 -10.92 -26.16
N GLY A 554 -21.37 -12.13 -26.41
CA GLY A 554 -20.38 -12.72 -25.49
C GLY A 554 -19.03 -11.98 -25.56
N GLY A 555 -18.38 -11.77 -24.42
CA GLY A 555 -17.15 -11.01 -24.28
C GLY A 555 -17.37 -9.51 -24.36
N TYR A 556 -18.59 -9.07 -24.10
CA TYR A 556 -18.97 -7.67 -24.20
C TYR A 556 -18.56 -6.92 -22.94
N ALA A 557 -17.87 -5.80 -23.10
CA ALA A 557 -17.69 -4.80 -22.06
C ALA A 557 -17.81 -3.43 -22.71
N GLY A 558 -18.81 -2.65 -22.34
CA GLY A 558 -18.98 -1.27 -22.80
C GLY A 558 -18.77 -0.29 -21.67
N VAL A 559 -18.07 0.79 -21.95
CA VAL A 559 -17.80 1.88 -21.02
C VAL A 559 -18.16 3.19 -21.71
N TRP A 560 -19.03 3.97 -21.08
CA TRP A 560 -19.42 5.29 -21.59
C TRP A 560 -19.26 6.29 -20.47
N SER A 561 -18.80 7.49 -20.78
CA SER A 561 -18.58 8.53 -19.78
C SER A 561 -19.42 9.79 -20.03
N TYR A 562 -19.79 10.44 -18.94
CA TYR A 562 -20.38 11.77 -18.91
C TYR A 562 -19.59 12.60 -17.92
N ASN A 563 -18.86 13.60 -18.43
CA ASN A 563 -17.89 14.40 -17.68
C ASN A 563 -18.20 15.89 -17.83
N PRO A 564 -19.35 16.38 -17.32
CA PRO A 564 -19.64 17.81 -17.34
C PRO A 564 -18.66 18.57 -16.42
N ASP A 565 -18.47 19.85 -16.72
CA ASP A 565 -17.83 20.76 -15.77
C ASP A 565 -18.73 20.90 -14.53
N ASN A 566 -18.16 20.71 -13.34
CA ASN A 566 -18.89 20.84 -12.10
C ASN A 566 -18.86 22.28 -11.58
N ASP A 567 -19.98 22.72 -11.02
CA ASP A 567 -20.04 23.95 -10.23
C ASP A 567 -19.65 23.69 -8.75
N GLY A 568 -18.75 24.53 -8.23
CA GLY A 568 -18.32 24.52 -6.82
C GLY A 568 -17.30 23.43 -6.45
N PRO A 569 -16.66 23.54 -5.27
CA PRO A 569 -15.61 22.63 -4.83
C PRO A 569 -16.18 21.27 -4.42
N LYS A 570 -15.48 20.17 -4.71
CA LYS A 570 -15.85 18.79 -4.35
C LYS A 570 -14.63 18.05 -3.81
N ILE A 571 -14.80 17.32 -2.70
CA ILE A 571 -13.74 16.48 -2.12
C ILE A 571 -13.98 15.04 -2.53
N GLY A 572 -13.00 14.41 -3.18
CA GLY A 572 -13.02 13.01 -3.59
C GLY A 572 -12.21 12.10 -2.68
N ASN A 573 -11.05 12.58 -2.19
CA ASN A 573 -10.18 11.82 -1.29
C ASN A 573 -9.33 12.75 -0.40
N VAL A 574 -8.83 12.23 0.73
CA VAL A 574 -7.90 12.95 1.62
C VAL A 574 -6.77 12.01 2.06
N ILE A 575 -5.53 12.48 2.00
CA ILE A 575 -4.33 11.75 2.45
C ILE A 575 -3.46 12.70 3.30
N SER A 576 -3.10 12.39 4.53
CA SER A 576 -3.56 11.26 5.33
C SER A 576 -5.02 11.43 5.79
N THR A 577 -5.64 10.37 6.29
CA THR A 577 -6.98 10.39 6.88
C THR A 577 -6.96 10.73 8.38
N MET A 578 -5.76 10.85 8.96
CA MET A 578 -5.51 11.21 10.34
C MET A 578 -4.19 11.96 10.51
N GLY A 579 -4.05 12.65 11.64
CA GLY A 579 -2.87 13.45 11.97
C GLY A 579 -3.21 14.51 13.02
N ARG A 580 -2.23 15.32 13.43
CA ARG A 580 -2.38 16.37 14.44
C ARG A 580 -2.03 17.74 13.88
N ALA A 581 -2.33 18.78 14.67
CA ALA A 581 -2.02 20.15 14.32
C ALA A 581 -0.54 20.30 13.91
N GLY A 582 -0.30 20.93 12.76
CA GLY A 582 1.04 21.09 12.19
C GLY A 582 1.43 20.05 11.15
N ASN A 583 0.78 18.89 11.08
CA ASN A 583 1.02 17.94 9.98
C ASN A 583 0.49 18.49 8.65
N LYS A 584 1.09 18.01 7.56
CA LYS A 584 0.55 18.21 6.21
C LYS A 584 -0.63 17.28 5.94
N VAL A 585 -1.56 17.76 5.13
CA VAL A 585 -2.71 17.01 4.63
C VAL A 585 -2.98 17.40 3.18
N TYR A 586 -3.28 16.41 2.35
CA TYR A 586 -3.55 16.52 0.93
C TYR A 586 -5.02 16.21 0.65
N ILE A 587 -5.74 17.16 0.07
CA ILE A 587 -7.15 17.03 -0.29
C ILE A 587 -7.23 16.93 -1.80
N TYR A 588 -7.79 15.84 -2.32
CA TYR A 588 -7.96 15.60 -3.74
C TYR A 588 -9.43 15.71 -4.13
N GLY A 589 -9.70 16.25 -5.31
CA GLY A 589 -11.07 16.41 -5.79
C GLY A 589 -11.18 17.26 -7.04
N ASN A 590 -12.15 18.16 -7.06
CA ASN A 590 -12.43 19.01 -8.21
C ASN A 590 -12.81 20.44 -7.79
N ASN A 591 -12.38 21.42 -8.58
CA ASN A 591 -12.59 22.85 -8.38
C ASN A 591 -12.05 23.37 -7.02
N LEU A 592 -10.82 22.98 -6.69
CA LEU A 592 -10.13 23.27 -5.43
C LEU A 592 -9.10 24.41 -5.49
N ASP A 593 -8.94 25.04 -6.66
CA ASP A 593 -7.97 26.11 -6.93
C ASP A 593 -8.48 27.50 -6.53
N GLY A 594 -7.55 28.46 -6.52
CA GLY A 594 -7.86 29.87 -6.29
C GLY A 594 -7.98 30.20 -4.80
N ASN A 595 -8.85 31.16 -4.46
CA ASN A 595 -9.04 31.57 -3.07
C ASN A 595 -10.09 30.68 -2.40
N VAL A 596 -9.62 29.67 -1.66
CA VAL A 596 -10.47 28.70 -0.94
C VAL A 596 -10.31 28.84 0.57
N ASP A 597 -11.38 28.55 1.31
CA ASP A 597 -11.37 28.41 2.77
C ASP A 597 -11.56 26.92 3.11
N LEU A 598 -10.45 26.24 3.44
CA LEU A 598 -10.43 24.86 3.90
C LEU A 598 -10.65 24.85 5.41
N LYS A 599 -11.64 24.10 5.90
CA LYS A 599 -11.96 24.02 7.32
C LYS A 599 -11.97 22.60 7.87
N PHE A 600 -11.54 22.49 9.12
CA PHE A 600 -11.73 21.35 10.01
C PHE A 600 -12.83 21.75 10.99
N ASP A 601 -14.04 21.23 10.77
CA ASP A 601 -15.30 21.76 11.30
C ASP A 601 -15.40 23.28 11.07
N ASP A 602 -15.29 24.09 12.13
CA ASP A 602 -15.40 25.55 12.07
C ASP A 602 -14.04 26.27 11.99
N VAL A 603 -12.91 25.54 12.03
CA VAL A 603 -11.56 26.11 12.11
C VAL A 603 -10.88 26.08 10.74
N SER A 604 -10.48 27.26 10.23
CA SER A 604 -9.75 27.37 8.96
C SER A 604 -8.33 26.82 9.07
N ALA A 605 -7.95 25.98 8.12
CA ALA A 605 -6.61 25.46 7.92
C ALA A 605 -5.73 26.44 7.13
N THR A 606 -4.41 26.27 7.23
CA THR A 606 -3.48 27.00 6.37
C THR A 606 -3.31 26.26 5.05
N VAL A 607 -3.80 26.83 3.95
CA VAL A 607 -3.56 26.32 2.59
C VAL A 607 -2.15 26.71 2.15
N VAL A 608 -1.32 25.72 1.83
CA VAL A 608 0.07 25.89 1.36
C VAL A 608 0.08 26.10 -0.15
N THR A 609 -0.53 25.19 -0.88
CA THR A 609 -0.72 25.28 -2.34
C THR A 609 -2.07 24.66 -2.73
N ASN A 610 -2.61 25.08 -3.88
CA ASN A 610 -3.75 24.43 -4.49
C ASN A 610 -3.72 24.48 -6.02
N THR A 611 -4.30 23.45 -6.62
CA THR A 611 -4.63 23.30 -8.03
C THR A 611 -6.10 22.96 -8.14
N THR A 612 -6.61 22.79 -9.36
CA THR A 612 -8.03 22.50 -9.58
C THR A 612 -8.44 21.19 -8.91
N ASP A 613 -7.52 20.26 -8.71
CA ASP A 613 -7.75 18.90 -8.23
C ASP A 613 -7.03 18.55 -6.92
N HIS A 614 -6.24 19.45 -6.35
CA HIS A 614 -5.44 19.19 -5.16
C HIS A 614 -5.30 20.42 -4.25
N ILE A 615 -5.33 20.23 -2.94
CA ILE A 615 -4.92 21.20 -1.92
C ILE A 615 -3.88 20.54 -1.01
N GLU A 616 -2.72 21.17 -0.86
CA GLU A 616 -1.82 20.93 0.27
C GLU A 616 -2.14 21.94 1.37
N ALA A 617 -2.37 21.45 2.58
CA ALA A 617 -2.66 22.28 3.73
C ALA A 617 -1.97 21.77 5.00
N ILE A 618 -1.97 22.61 6.04
CA ILE A 618 -1.53 22.28 7.39
C ILE A 618 -2.76 22.10 8.27
N VAL A 619 -2.82 20.96 8.96
CA VAL A 619 -3.87 20.66 9.95
C VAL A 619 -3.85 21.76 11.03
N PRO A 620 -4.98 22.45 11.28
CA PRO A 620 -5.04 23.52 12.26
C PRO A 620 -5.11 22.97 13.70
N TYR A 621 -4.95 23.86 14.69
CA TYR A 621 -5.29 23.54 16.07
C TYR A 621 -6.81 23.46 16.24
N VAL A 622 -7.32 22.24 16.35
CA VAL A 622 -8.71 21.88 16.62
C VAL A 622 -8.73 20.76 17.67
N ASP A 623 -9.83 20.60 18.38
CA ASP A 623 -9.97 19.53 19.37
C ASP A 623 -9.77 18.16 18.72
N ALA A 624 -9.06 17.27 19.41
CA ALA A 624 -8.80 15.92 18.92
C ALA A 624 -10.10 15.10 18.82
N GLY A 625 -10.13 14.18 17.86
CA GLY A 625 -11.28 13.36 17.52
C GLY A 625 -11.66 13.45 16.04
N LYS A 626 -12.84 12.93 15.70
CA LYS A 626 -13.36 12.97 14.33
C LYS A 626 -13.95 14.34 14.03
N VAL A 627 -13.48 14.98 12.97
CA VAL A 627 -13.96 16.28 12.47
C VAL A 627 -14.30 16.19 10.98
N ASN A 628 -15.10 17.12 10.47
CA ASN A 628 -15.40 17.20 9.04
C ASN A 628 -14.49 18.21 8.34
N ILE A 629 -13.81 17.76 7.28
CA ILE A 629 -13.11 18.63 6.35
C ILE A 629 -14.09 19.14 5.30
N THR A 630 -14.12 20.45 5.07
CA THR A 630 -14.87 21.09 3.98
C THR A 630 -14.05 22.17 3.29
N VAL A 631 -14.33 22.40 2.00
CA VAL A 631 -13.73 23.48 1.22
C VAL A 631 -14.82 24.43 0.77
N THR A 632 -14.67 25.72 1.05
CA THR A 632 -15.56 26.77 0.54
C THR A 632 -14.85 27.62 -0.52
N LYS A 633 -15.49 27.79 -1.68
CA LYS A 633 -15.03 28.64 -2.79
C LYS A 633 -16.21 29.40 -3.37
N ASP A 634 -16.06 30.72 -3.52
CA ASP A 634 -17.08 31.61 -4.12
C ASP A 634 -18.50 31.48 -3.53
N GLY A 635 -18.59 31.18 -2.23
CA GLY A 635 -19.87 30.99 -1.51
C GLY A 635 -20.48 29.59 -1.61
N SER A 636 -19.85 28.67 -2.35
CA SER A 636 -20.21 27.26 -2.42
C SER A 636 -19.31 26.41 -1.53
N THR A 637 -19.89 25.47 -0.77
CA THR A 637 -19.15 24.55 0.10
C THR A 637 -19.21 23.12 -0.45
N SER A 638 -18.10 22.40 -0.36
CA SER A 638 -17.99 20.99 -0.77
C SER A 638 -18.82 20.05 0.11
N ASN A 639 -18.87 18.78 -0.27
CA ASN A 639 -19.17 17.72 0.68
C ASN A 639 -18.15 17.71 1.83
N ALA A 640 -18.57 17.14 2.96
CA ALA A 640 -17.70 16.85 4.07
C ALA A 640 -16.90 15.56 3.81
N PHE A 641 -15.67 15.52 4.34
CA PHE A 641 -14.86 14.31 4.46
C PHE A 641 -14.45 14.14 5.94
N VAL A 642 -14.62 12.96 6.53
CA VAL A 642 -14.29 12.73 7.93
C VAL A 642 -12.78 12.56 8.08
N TYR A 643 -12.17 13.33 8.98
CA TYR A 643 -10.75 13.27 9.32
C TYR A 643 -10.58 13.03 10.82
N THR A 644 -9.56 12.27 11.21
CA THR A 644 -9.27 11.99 12.63
C THR A 644 -8.10 12.85 13.12
N VAL A 645 -8.40 13.84 13.94
CA VAL A 645 -7.40 14.68 14.61
C VAL A 645 -6.86 13.94 15.82
N LEU A 646 -5.55 13.67 15.83
CA LEU A 646 -4.85 12.98 16.91
C LEU A 646 -4.51 13.96 18.05
N SER A 647 -4.48 13.44 19.29
CA SER A 647 -4.25 14.24 20.50
C SER A 647 -2.78 14.66 20.69
N GLY A 648 -1.84 14.11 19.92
CA GLY A 648 -0.40 14.34 20.04
C GLY A 648 0.42 13.35 19.23
N ASP A 649 1.75 13.40 19.34
CA ASP A 649 2.67 12.42 18.74
C ASP A 649 2.34 11.02 19.24
N GLN A 650 2.18 10.04 18.37
CA GLN A 650 1.70 8.72 18.78
C GLN A 650 2.82 7.81 19.27
N VAL A 651 2.69 7.28 20.49
CA VAL A 651 3.58 6.28 21.11
C VAL A 651 2.79 5.08 21.60
N GLN A 652 3.45 3.93 21.73
CA GLN A 652 2.79 2.72 22.22
C GLN A 652 2.73 2.69 23.75
N THR A 653 1.56 2.39 24.30
CA THR A 653 1.37 2.11 25.73
C THR A 653 0.72 0.73 25.92
N ILE A 654 1.36 -0.13 26.70
CA ILE A 654 0.91 -1.49 26.97
C ILE A 654 0.12 -1.50 28.28
N PHE A 655 -1.19 -1.76 28.19
CA PHE A 655 -2.09 -1.84 29.34
C PHE A 655 -2.15 -3.26 29.87
N ARG A 656 -2.15 -3.43 31.20
CA ARG A 656 -2.23 -4.75 31.85
C ARG A 656 -3.21 -4.79 33.00
N VAL A 657 -4.01 -5.87 33.09
CA VAL A 657 -4.94 -6.11 34.20
C VAL A 657 -5.12 -7.59 34.50
N ASN A 658 -5.11 -7.94 35.79
CA ASN A 658 -5.48 -9.25 36.30
C ASN A 658 -6.97 -9.29 36.65
N THR A 659 -7.74 -10.14 35.97
CA THR A 659 -9.16 -10.34 36.28
C THR A 659 -9.69 -11.68 35.80
N ASN A 660 -10.62 -12.25 36.56
CA ASN A 660 -11.33 -13.46 36.15
C ASN A 660 -12.58 -13.11 35.36
N THR A 661 -12.83 -13.83 34.28
CA THR A 661 -13.97 -13.62 33.38
C THR A 661 -14.88 -14.85 33.29
N SER A 662 -16.14 -14.64 32.92
CA SER A 662 -17.02 -15.73 32.51
C SER A 662 -16.80 -16.04 31.03
N TYR A 663 -17.30 -17.18 30.56
CA TYR A 663 -17.23 -17.50 29.13
C TYR A 663 -17.97 -16.44 28.30
N GLY A 664 -17.29 -15.88 27.29
CA GLY A 664 -17.81 -14.82 26.42
C GLY A 664 -17.61 -13.39 26.93
N ASP A 665 -17.09 -13.21 28.15
CA ASP A 665 -16.67 -11.90 28.65
C ASP A 665 -15.31 -11.51 28.03
N MET A 666 -15.20 -10.26 27.56
CA MET A 666 -13.95 -9.66 27.07
C MET A 666 -13.65 -8.38 27.84
N ILE A 667 -12.36 -8.07 28.00
CA ILE A 667 -11.89 -6.85 28.69
C ILE A 667 -11.44 -5.81 27.67
N TYR A 668 -11.72 -4.54 27.95
CA TYR A 668 -11.39 -3.40 27.11
C TYR A 668 -10.89 -2.23 27.96
N VAL A 669 -10.24 -1.26 27.32
CA VAL A 669 -9.84 0.02 27.94
C VAL A 669 -10.74 1.13 27.41
N VAL A 670 -11.17 2.04 28.28
CA VAL A 670 -11.88 3.28 27.92
C VAL A 670 -11.40 4.42 28.80
N GLY A 671 -11.31 5.64 28.27
CA GLY A 671 -10.66 6.74 29.00
C GLY A 671 -10.97 8.13 28.47
N SER A 672 -10.23 9.11 28.98
CA SER A 672 -10.56 10.54 28.89
C SER A 672 -10.31 11.22 27.56
N ILE A 673 -9.63 10.56 26.62
CA ILE A 673 -9.25 11.13 25.32
C ILE A 673 -9.86 10.35 24.15
N PRO A 674 -9.91 10.92 22.92
CA PRO A 674 -10.50 10.28 21.76
C PRO A 674 -9.89 8.91 21.42
N GLU A 675 -8.57 8.75 21.57
CA GLU A 675 -7.86 7.49 21.36
C GLU A 675 -8.29 6.39 22.36
N LEU A 676 -8.91 6.77 23.48
CA LEU A 676 -9.50 5.86 24.47
C LEU A 676 -11.03 5.93 24.49
N GLY A 677 -11.65 6.53 23.47
CA GLY A 677 -13.10 6.55 23.31
C GLY A 677 -13.85 7.64 24.09
N ASN A 678 -13.18 8.60 24.73
CA ASN A 678 -13.83 9.68 25.49
C ASN A 678 -14.91 9.19 26.49
N TRP A 679 -14.58 8.15 27.28
CA TRP A 679 -15.47 7.50 28.24
C TRP A 679 -16.73 6.83 27.66
N ASP A 680 -16.83 6.70 26.33
CA ASP A 680 -17.91 6.00 25.65
C ASP A 680 -17.55 4.51 25.46
N PRO A 681 -18.22 3.58 26.16
CA PRO A 681 -17.97 2.16 26.02
C PRO A 681 -18.17 1.64 24.59
N ASP A 682 -18.99 2.27 23.77
CA ASP A 682 -19.19 1.84 22.38
C ASP A 682 -18.01 2.24 21.48
N LYS A 683 -17.14 3.12 21.97
CA LYS A 683 -15.89 3.56 21.34
C LYS A 683 -14.64 3.14 22.12
N CYS A 684 -14.76 2.15 23.01
CA CYS A 684 -13.62 1.59 23.71
C CYS A 684 -12.59 1.01 22.73
N THR A 685 -11.42 0.63 23.24
CA THR A 685 -10.39 -0.04 22.44
C THR A 685 -10.87 -1.39 21.88
N GLU A 686 -10.01 -2.08 21.14
CA GLU A 686 -10.20 -3.50 20.87
C GLU A 686 -10.13 -4.33 22.16
N ALA A 687 -10.57 -5.59 22.07
CA ALA A 687 -10.53 -6.52 23.18
C ALA A 687 -9.08 -6.84 23.55
N MET A 688 -8.79 -6.84 24.84
CA MET A 688 -7.48 -7.23 25.36
C MET A 688 -7.23 -8.73 25.12
N MET A 689 -5.96 -9.09 24.96
CA MET A 689 -5.48 -10.47 24.81
C MET A 689 -5.06 -11.03 26.16
N ASN A 690 -5.05 -12.35 26.33
CA ASN A 690 -4.75 -13.00 27.62
C ASN A 690 -3.97 -14.33 27.49
N PRO A 691 -2.78 -14.33 26.86
CA PRO A 691 -1.98 -15.54 26.68
C PRO A 691 -1.59 -16.21 28.01
N ASN A 692 -1.55 -15.42 29.10
CA ASN A 692 -1.23 -15.85 30.46
C ASN A 692 -2.40 -15.58 31.43
N TYR A 693 -3.62 -16.00 31.06
CA TYR A 693 -4.83 -15.81 31.89
C TYR A 693 -4.59 -16.17 33.39
N PRO A 694 -5.02 -15.33 34.36
CA PRO A 694 -5.98 -14.23 34.23
C PRO A 694 -5.40 -12.85 33.92
N GLU A 695 -4.13 -12.76 33.49
CA GLU A 695 -3.56 -11.50 33.02
C GLU A 695 -4.04 -11.19 31.60
N TRP A 696 -4.53 -9.97 31.41
CA TRP A 696 -4.92 -9.41 30.12
C TRP A 696 -3.96 -8.28 29.76
N PHE A 697 -3.59 -8.17 28.49
CA PHE A 697 -2.77 -7.08 27.97
C PHE A 697 -3.26 -6.55 26.62
N LEU A 698 -2.94 -5.29 26.32
CA LEU A 698 -3.17 -4.67 25.02
C LEU A 698 -2.23 -3.49 24.78
N PRO A 699 -1.43 -3.50 23.70
CA PRO A 699 -0.76 -2.30 23.19
C PRO A 699 -1.76 -1.33 22.57
N ILE A 700 -1.69 -0.04 22.93
CA ILE A 700 -2.54 1.03 22.40
C ILE A 700 -1.66 2.21 22.00
N SER A 701 -1.91 2.79 20.82
CA SER A 701 -1.25 4.01 20.35
C SER A 701 -1.90 5.24 20.98
N LEU A 702 -1.13 6.01 21.75
CA LEU A 702 -1.58 7.14 22.56
C LEU A 702 -0.65 8.34 22.39
N PRO A 703 -1.10 9.58 22.67
CA PRO A 703 -0.22 10.75 22.60
C PRO A 703 0.95 10.65 23.60
N ALA A 704 2.15 11.01 23.18
CA ALA A 704 3.36 11.08 24.01
C ALA A 704 3.22 12.14 25.13
N ASP A 705 3.97 11.95 26.22
CA ASP A 705 4.03 12.84 27.38
C ASP A 705 2.66 13.32 27.89
N THR A 706 1.65 12.45 27.83
CA THR A 706 0.26 12.80 28.14
C THR A 706 -0.24 12.01 29.33
N THR A 707 -0.79 12.72 30.31
CA THR A 707 -1.45 12.11 31.47
C THR A 707 -2.92 11.84 31.16
N LEU A 708 -3.32 10.58 31.33
CA LEU A 708 -4.58 10.03 30.89
C LEU A 708 -5.35 9.49 32.07
N GLU A 709 -6.66 9.68 32.09
CA GLU A 709 -7.56 8.94 32.97
C GLU A 709 -8.24 7.80 32.21
N PHE A 710 -8.32 6.62 32.80
CA PHE A 710 -8.96 5.47 32.15
C PHE A 710 -9.58 4.50 33.15
N LYS A 711 -10.38 3.58 32.62
CA LYS A 711 -10.88 2.39 33.31
C LYS A 711 -10.85 1.17 32.41
N PHE A 712 -10.73 0.00 33.03
CA PHE A 712 -11.07 -1.27 32.41
C PHE A 712 -12.59 -1.46 32.45
N ILE A 713 -13.13 -1.95 31.34
CA ILE A 713 -14.52 -2.39 31.24
C ILE A 713 -14.57 -3.83 30.78
N ARG A 714 -15.63 -4.53 31.17
CA ARG A 714 -15.95 -5.89 30.74
C ARG A 714 -17.21 -5.83 29.90
N LYS A 715 -17.19 -6.42 28.71
CA LYS A 715 -18.40 -6.65 27.92
C LYS A 715 -18.71 -8.14 27.87
N ASP A 716 -19.94 -8.50 28.19
CA ASP A 716 -20.43 -9.87 28.02
C ASP A 716 -20.77 -10.16 26.54
N ALA A 717 -21.15 -11.40 26.24
CA ALA A 717 -21.52 -11.81 24.87
C ALA A 717 -22.75 -11.08 24.29
N ASN A 718 -23.54 -10.38 25.12
CA ASN A 718 -24.68 -9.56 24.67
C ASN A 718 -24.31 -8.06 24.56
N GLY A 719 -23.06 -7.70 24.84
CA GLY A 719 -22.59 -6.32 24.86
C GLY A 719 -22.89 -5.55 26.16
N ASN A 720 -23.36 -6.20 27.22
CA ASN A 720 -23.59 -5.52 28.50
C ASN A 720 -22.25 -5.10 29.12
N VAL A 721 -22.16 -3.82 29.51
CA VAL A 721 -20.93 -3.24 30.04
C VAL A 721 -20.92 -3.28 31.57
N THR A 722 -19.87 -3.86 32.14
CA THR A 722 -19.52 -3.75 33.57
C THR A 722 -18.23 -2.96 33.70
N TRP A 723 -18.29 -1.86 34.45
CA TRP A 723 -17.13 -1.03 34.75
C TRP A 723 -16.37 -1.56 35.96
N GLU A 724 -15.05 -1.40 35.99
CA GLU A 724 -14.32 -1.55 37.25
C GLU A 724 -14.79 -0.51 38.27
N SER A 725 -14.79 -0.90 39.54
CA SER A 725 -15.23 -0.02 40.62
C SER A 725 -14.16 1.06 40.94
N GLY A 726 -14.29 1.78 42.05
CA GLY A 726 -13.28 2.75 42.47
C GLY A 726 -13.15 4.01 41.60
N SER A 727 -12.05 4.73 41.81
CA SER A 727 -11.72 5.99 41.10
C SER A 727 -11.13 5.68 39.72
N ASN A 728 -11.03 6.70 38.85
CA ASN A 728 -10.33 6.54 37.58
C ASN A 728 -8.85 6.21 37.82
N ARG A 729 -8.29 5.32 37.00
CA ARG A 729 -6.85 5.09 36.96
C ARG A 729 -6.19 6.22 36.22
N VAL A 730 -4.94 6.52 36.58
CA VAL A 730 -4.15 7.59 35.97
C VAL A 730 -2.81 7.01 35.51
N PHE A 731 -2.42 7.31 34.28
CA PHE A 731 -1.12 6.92 33.72
C PHE A 731 -0.59 8.02 32.81
N THR A 732 0.73 8.18 32.75
CA THR A 732 1.41 9.12 31.85
C THR A 732 2.22 8.31 30.85
N SER A 733 1.94 8.48 29.56
CA SER A 733 2.70 7.85 28.47
C SER A 733 4.16 8.33 28.45
N THR A 734 5.02 7.56 27.78
CA THR A 734 6.43 7.97 27.59
C THR A 734 6.53 9.31 26.84
N SER A 735 7.55 10.10 27.20
CA SER A 735 7.92 11.33 26.46
C SER A 735 8.85 11.04 25.28
N ASP A 736 9.38 9.82 25.18
CA ASP A 736 10.18 9.37 24.06
C ASP A 736 9.26 9.02 22.88
N ILE A 737 9.33 9.79 21.80
CA ILE A 737 8.45 9.67 20.63
C ILE A 737 8.65 8.35 19.86
N ASN A 738 9.80 7.69 20.03
CA ASN A 738 10.07 6.39 19.41
C ASN A 738 9.93 5.24 20.42
N GLY A 739 9.61 5.57 21.68
CA GLY A 739 9.61 4.61 22.78
C GLY A 739 8.26 3.94 23.02
N THR A 740 8.29 2.90 23.87
CA THR A 740 7.08 2.27 24.41
C THR A 740 7.00 2.50 25.92
N SER A 741 5.79 2.43 26.47
CA SER A 741 5.55 2.47 27.92
C SER A 741 4.62 1.36 28.35
N GLU A 742 4.72 0.93 29.60
CA GLU A 742 3.90 -0.15 30.13
C GLU A 742 3.27 0.28 31.47
N THR A 743 1.97 0.02 31.60
CA THR A 743 1.29 0.23 32.89
C THR A 743 1.68 -0.86 33.89
N PRO A 744 1.65 -0.61 35.21
CA PRO A 744 1.69 -1.69 36.18
C PRO A 744 0.61 -2.73 35.90
N VAL A 745 0.85 -4.00 36.24
CA VAL A 745 -0.21 -5.02 36.19
C VAL A 745 -1.24 -4.70 37.27
N TYR A 746 -2.34 -4.06 36.88
CA TYR A 746 -3.42 -3.71 37.80
C TYR A 746 -4.19 -4.96 38.22
N ASN A 747 -4.83 -4.91 39.39
CA ASN A 747 -5.88 -5.86 39.73
C ASN A 747 -7.22 -5.16 39.50
N TRP A 748 -8.17 -5.84 38.85
CA TRP A 748 -9.51 -5.32 38.67
C TRP A 748 -10.16 -4.95 40.01
N GLU A 749 -10.71 -3.74 40.10
CA GLU A 749 -11.31 -3.17 41.32
C GLU A 749 -12.78 -3.54 41.52
#